data_AF-A0A953BYB7-F1
#
_entry.id   AF-A0A953BYB7-F1
#
_cell.length_a   1.000
_cell.length_b   1.000
_cell.length_c   1.000
_cell.angle_alpha   90.00
_cell.angle_beta   90.00
_cell.angle_gamma   90.00
#
_symmetry.space_group_name_H-M   'P 1'
#
loop_
_entity.id
_entity.type
_entity.pdbx_description
1 polymer ?
#
loop_
_entity_poly.entity_id
_entity_poly.type
_entity_poly.pdbx_seq_one_letter_code
_entity_poly.pdbx_strand_id
1 'polypeptide(L)'
;MTFQVTVRYSDGTVRVMPATPDQTVLQAAEEYGIPVVSACQSGVCGTCVGRCTEGDYEPGNVVALNRSECDEGRILACQARVRSDCTVEFEYPFDGNAARIVVGEAVVTRIERLAPETALLALDISGLPSALGFRPGQFAQLRVPGAESWRSYSFTHADGNASEVEFLIRLLPQGAMSDYLRDRARPGDRVKLRAPKGDFYLRSAARPVVLVAGGTGLSAILAIAEELVARGCPQPVRLNYGVTRAADLVLLDRLARLAAAYPNFTFETIVAEPSADWGGRTGLVTDLLDGTDLRGGDVDIYLCGPSAMIDATRAWLDARRLNNANLYYEKFLPSGASSARTAAPVPEFDPADIRRRGRGRAVVIGGSIAGMSAAKVLTETFDKVIVVEKDQDHRRAEGRPGAAQGWHIHHLLVAGQRQIETIFPGVVDDMVRAGAFRVDMGEQYRLMLAGSWKKQVASGVEIICAGRPLLEWCVRRRLDGEPDIDYRYESEVADLILDRDNHAVIGVVVTRNGETEILPAEFVVDAAGKNTPVPAALGRLGLDTPETEEDHINCFYSTMQHNVPPERAWRDRVMTICYAHRPYQRYYAAQFFTDSSRSVLATSLVGYNFYSPPRNPDEFRAFARQMPTPEIGSEIDGLEPRSQVFNFRYPTMQRWHYEDMKTLPSGLVSIGDAYCSADPVSGAGMTKALLELDELRKLLRKGHIHDKRFVRRYYRRISCIADLVWSVIREQNLRYPWIPDVEKKRPFYFRAQNWYIDRVLEAMHEDPAIYRRYLMVTHFVAKPSVLMRPDVTARVLWKWLASRLCGQPTLVERNFGQQKIELRQGARQTGGIHG
;
A
#
# COMPACT_ATOMS: atom_id res chain seq x y z
N MET A 1 34.79 3.00 5.76
CA MET A 1 34.45 4.37 6.21
C MET A 1 33.11 4.28 6.90
N THR A 2 32.93 4.94 8.04
CA THR A 2 31.70 4.93 8.84
C THR A 2 31.44 6.35 9.32
N PHE A 3 30.18 6.77 9.32
CA PHE A 3 29.74 8.10 9.75
C PHE A 3 28.93 7.99 11.04
N GLN A 4 28.99 9.01 11.89
CA GLN A 4 28.07 9.14 13.02
C GLN A 4 26.75 9.78 12.58
N VAL A 5 25.65 9.13 12.94
CA VAL A 5 24.29 9.67 12.76
C VAL A 5 23.70 9.95 14.13
N THR A 6 23.42 11.22 14.41
CA THR A 6 22.70 11.67 15.60
C THR A 6 21.21 11.72 15.30
N VAL A 7 20.41 10.94 16.02
CA VAL A 7 18.94 10.90 15.90
C VAL A 7 18.30 11.64 17.07
N ARG A 8 17.46 12.65 16.77
CA ARG A 8 16.71 13.42 17.78
C ARG A 8 15.20 13.22 17.62
N TYR A 9 14.49 13.13 18.74
CA TYR A 9 13.04 12.93 18.80
C TYR A 9 12.34 14.17 19.35
N SER A 10 11.03 14.28 19.15
CA SER A 10 10.26 15.47 19.54
C SER A 10 10.14 15.68 21.06
N ASP A 11 10.40 14.63 21.86
CA ASP A 11 10.47 14.70 23.32
C ASP A 11 11.86 15.13 23.83
N GLY A 12 12.78 15.47 22.93
CA GLY A 12 14.15 15.87 23.26
C GLY A 12 15.13 14.69 23.41
N THR A 13 14.67 13.44 23.27
CA THR A 13 15.56 12.28 23.33
C THR A 13 16.57 12.31 22.18
N VAL A 14 17.83 11.98 22.49
CA VAL A 14 18.91 11.88 21.49
C VAL A 14 19.54 10.49 21.55
N ARG A 15 19.83 9.92 20.38
CA ARG A 15 20.61 8.68 20.20
C ARG A 15 21.66 8.90 19.12
N VAL A 16 22.75 8.15 19.18
CA VAL A 16 23.84 8.22 18.19
C VAL A 16 24.12 6.80 17.71
N MET A 17 24.30 6.63 16.40
CA MET A 17 24.66 5.37 15.79
C MET A 17 25.72 5.55 14.69
N PRO A 18 26.61 4.57 14.49
CA PRO A 18 27.38 4.47 13.26
C PRO A 18 26.49 4.09 12.06
N ALA A 19 26.84 4.56 10.86
CA ALA A 19 26.28 4.10 9.60
C ALA A 19 27.37 3.97 8.52
N THR A 20 27.32 2.90 7.72
CA THR A 20 28.20 2.77 6.55
C THR A 20 27.59 3.50 5.34
N PRO A 21 28.40 3.90 4.33
CA PRO A 21 27.90 4.61 3.14
C PRO A 21 26.89 3.83 2.29
N ASP A 22 26.87 2.50 2.42
CA ASP A 22 25.96 1.56 1.76
C ASP A 22 24.75 1.18 2.63
N GLN A 23 24.59 1.78 3.80
CA GLN A 23 23.42 1.64 4.67
C GLN A 23 22.50 2.85 4.55
N THR A 24 21.20 2.58 4.64
CA THR A 24 20.22 3.65 4.87
C THR A 24 20.16 4.01 6.35
N VAL A 25 19.67 5.21 6.68
CA VAL A 25 19.46 5.65 8.07
C VAL A 25 18.60 4.65 8.84
N LEU A 26 17.54 4.11 8.22
CA LEU A 26 16.69 3.09 8.84
C LEU A 26 17.46 1.79 9.10
N GLN A 27 18.25 1.31 8.15
CA GLN A 27 19.04 0.08 8.34
C GLN A 27 20.03 0.21 9.48
N ALA A 28 20.72 1.36 9.58
CA ALA A 28 21.58 1.67 10.72
C ALA A 28 20.76 1.73 12.02
N ALA A 29 19.60 2.40 12.01
CA ALA A 29 18.75 2.51 13.20
C ALA A 29 18.28 1.14 13.71
N GLU A 30 17.83 0.27 12.81
CA GLU A 30 17.46 -1.11 13.15
C GLU A 30 18.66 -1.94 13.65
N GLU A 31 19.87 -1.66 13.15
CA GLU A 31 21.09 -2.33 13.59
C GLU A 31 21.52 -1.93 15.00
N TYR A 32 21.25 -0.69 15.42
CA TYR A 32 21.63 -0.18 16.74
C TYR A 32 20.45 -0.04 17.71
N GLY A 33 19.27 -0.58 17.36
CA GLY A 33 18.09 -0.56 18.23
C GLY A 33 17.49 0.83 18.44
N ILE A 34 17.71 1.73 17.48
CA ILE A 34 17.15 3.09 17.49
C ILE A 34 15.78 3.04 16.79
N PRO A 35 14.68 3.40 17.49
CA PRO A 35 13.33 3.24 16.97
C PRO A 35 12.99 4.29 15.90
N VAL A 36 13.04 3.90 14.64
CA VAL A 36 12.51 4.70 13.53
C VAL A 36 11.20 4.09 13.04
N VAL A 37 10.14 4.90 12.98
CA VAL A 37 8.83 4.42 12.49
C VAL A 37 8.95 4.16 10.99
N SER A 38 8.62 2.96 10.53
CA SER A 38 8.65 2.61 9.12
C SER A 38 7.51 1.64 8.78
N ALA A 39 7.19 1.53 7.48
CA ALA A 39 6.16 0.59 7.00
C ALA A 39 6.60 -0.09 5.69
N CYS A 40 6.69 0.65 4.57
CA CYS A 40 6.94 0.02 3.27
C CYS A 40 8.42 -0.27 2.96
N GLN A 41 9.34 0.42 3.66
CA GLN A 41 10.79 0.45 3.40
C GLN A 41 11.25 0.71 1.95
N SER A 42 10.35 1.10 1.04
CA SER A 42 10.62 1.31 -0.40
C SER A 42 10.54 2.78 -0.84
N GLY A 43 10.40 3.71 0.11
CA GLY A 43 10.29 5.15 -0.17
C GLY A 43 8.90 5.62 -0.64
N VAL A 44 7.88 4.75 -0.59
CA VAL A 44 6.54 5.04 -1.15
C VAL A 44 5.54 5.53 -0.10
N CYS A 45 5.51 4.97 1.10
CA CYS A 45 4.48 5.30 2.10
C CYS A 45 4.71 6.61 2.87
N GLY A 46 5.95 7.09 2.96
CA GLY A 46 6.29 8.31 3.71
C GLY A 46 6.29 8.19 5.25
N THR A 47 6.02 7.01 5.82
CA THR A 47 5.99 6.80 7.29
C THR A 47 7.31 7.13 7.98
N CYS A 48 8.46 6.86 7.33
CA CYS A 48 9.79 7.07 7.89
C CYS A 48 10.36 8.47 7.60
N VAL A 49 9.49 9.47 7.41
CA VAL A 49 9.92 10.84 7.13
C VAL A 49 10.62 11.42 8.35
N GLY A 50 11.79 12.01 8.13
CA GLY A 50 12.55 12.79 9.11
C GLY A 50 13.18 14.01 8.44
N ARG A 51 13.96 14.80 9.19
CA ARG A 51 14.67 15.97 8.67
C ARG A 51 16.16 15.89 8.99
N CYS A 52 17.00 15.84 7.97
CA CYS A 52 18.44 15.98 8.09
C CYS A 52 18.75 17.47 8.30
N THR A 53 19.24 17.85 9.48
CA THR A 53 19.52 19.25 9.83
C THR A 53 20.99 19.62 9.66
N GLU A 54 21.87 18.63 9.71
CA GLU A 54 23.32 18.76 9.58
C GLU A 54 23.84 17.54 8.82
N GLY A 55 24.89 17.75 8.02
CA GLY A 55 25.56 16.69 7.24
C GLY A 55 24.97 16.43 5.86
N ASP A 56 25.74 15.67 5.07
CA ASP A 56 25.42 15.29 3.70
C ASP A 56 24.88 13.87 3.60
N TYR A 57 23.91 13.67 2.71
CA TYR A 57 23.33 12.37 2.41
C TYR A 57 23.02 12.24 0.92
N GLU A 58 22.99 11.01 0.44
CA GLU A 58 22.43 10.68 -0.86
C GLU A 58 20.96 10.27 -0.69
N PRO A 59 20.02 10.99 -1.31
CA PRO A 59 18.61 10.58 -1.33
C PRO A 59 18.43 9.34 -2.20
N GLY A 60 17.69 8.35 -1.71
CA GLY A 60 17.19 7.24 -2.53
C GLY A 60 15.86 7.59 -3.19
N ASN A 61 14.88 6.68 -3.15
CA ASN A 61 13.54 6.98 -3.62
C ASN A 61 12.85 8.02 -2.71
N VAL A 62 12.53 9.21 -3.24
CA VAL A 62 11.91 10.32 -2.48
C VAL A 62 10.45 10.59 -2.88
N VAL A 63 9.79 9.63 -3.50
CA VAL A 63 8.40 9.74 -3.98
C VAL A 63 7.40 10.25 -2.93
N ALA A 64 7.61 9.91 -1.66
CA ALA A 64 6.74 10.34 -0.57
C ALA A 64 7.08 11.75 -0.03
N LEU A 65 8.05 12.45 -0.65
CA LEU A 65 8.44 13.83 -0.40
C LEU A 65 8.21 14.67 -1.66
N ASN A 66 8.01 15.97 -1.49
CA ASN A 66 8.06 16.92 -2.60
C ASN A 66 9.41 17.65 -2.66
N ARG A 67 9.64 18.40 -3.74
CA ARG A 67 10.92 19.10 -3.97
C ARG A 67 11.25 20.09 -2.86
N SER A 68 10.29 20.91 -2.44
CA SER A 68 10.50 21.89 -1.36
C SER A 68 10.84 21.20 -0.03
N GLU A 69 10.31 20.01 0.23
CA GLU A 69 10.66 19.24 1.41
C GLU A 69 12.09 18.70 1.34
N CYS A 70 12.49 18.19 0.18
CA CYS A 70 13.88 17.80 -0.05
C CYS A 70 14.83 19.01 0.14
N ASP A 71 14.45 20.17 -0.38
CA ASP A 71 15.21 21.43 -0.23
C ASP A 71 15.25 21.89 1.25
N GLU A 72 14.22 21.59 2.04
CA GLU A 72 14.17 21.80 3.51
C GLU A 72 14.94 20.73 4.32
N GLY A 73 15.62 19.80 3.64
CA GLY A 73 16.40 18.73 4.27
C GLY A 73 15.55 17.55 4.76
N ARG A 74 14.27 17.43 4.37
CA ARG A 74 13.49 16.24 4.70
C ARG A 74 14.00 15.02 3.95
N ILE A 75 14.02 13.89 4.65
CA ILE A 75 14.50 12.61 4.14
C ILE A 75 13.49 11.49 4.41
N LEU A 76 13.57 10.42 3.64
CA LEU A 76 12.97 9.14 4.00
C LEU A 76 14.07 8.25 4.58
N ALA A 77 14.02 7.97 5.88
CA ALA A 77 15.08 7.21 6.56
C ALA A 77 15.32 5.83 5.93
N CYS A 78 14.31 5.20 5.33
CA CYS A 78 14.43 3.92 4.62
C CYS A 78 15.16 4.01 3.27
N GLN A 79 15.51 5.19 2.79
CA GLN A 79 16.11 5.43 1.47
C GLN A 79 17.36 6.31 1.53
N ALA A 80 17.46 7.22 2.51
CA ALA A 80 18.58 8.12 2.66
C ALA A 80 19.83 7.39 3.16
N ARG A 81 20.96 7.58 2.46
CA ARG A 81 22.28 7.03 2.80
C ARG A 81 23.23 8.15 3.15
N VAL A 82 23.84 8.11 4.32
CA VAL A 82 24.68 9.22 4.79
C VAL A 82 26.04 9.26 4.07
N ARG A 83 26.55 10.46 3.81
CA ARG A 83 27.82 10.75 3.13
C ARG A 83 28.79 11.54 4.02
N SER A 84 28.33 12.05 5.15
CA SER A 84 29.12 12.58 6.26
C SER A 84 28.47 12.21 7.59
N ASP A 85 29.07 12.63 8.71
CA ASP A 85 28.34 12.68 9.98
C ASP A 85 27.10 13.56 9.82
N CYS A 86 25.95 13.10 10.32
CA CYS A 86 24.65 13.74 10.09
C CYS A 86 23.80 13.83 11.36
N THR A 87 22.91 14.82 11.42
CA THR A 87 21.85 14.91 12.44
C THR A 87 20.48 14.75 11.78
N VAL A 88 19.69 13.76 12.21
CA VAL A 88 18.34 13.47 11.73
C VAL A 88 17.32 13.68 12.85
N GLU A 89 16.34 14.56 12.62
CA GLU A 89 15.26 14.88 13.55
C GLU A 89 13.94 14.23 13.13
N PHE A 90 13.24 13.63 14.09
CA PHE A 90 11.91 13.07 13.93
C PHE A 90 10.87 13.85 14.73
N GLU A 91 9.73 14.17 14.11
CA GLU A 91 8.61 14.93 14.70
C GLU A 91 7.69 14.03 15.57
N TYR A 92 8.28 13.10 16.31
CA TYR A 92 7.58 12.21 17.23
C TYR A 92 8.46 11.78 18.41
N PRO A 93 7.88 11.40 19.57
CA PRO A 93 8.63 11.00 20.77
C PRO A 93 9.33 9.64 20.59
N PHE A 94 10.42 9.41 21.32
CA PHE A 94 11.23 8.18 21.26
C PHE A 94 10.41 6.92 21.55
N ASP A 95 9.49 7.02 22.52
CA ASP A 95 8.62 5.92 22.96
C ASP A 95 7.39 5.70 22.08
N GLY A 96 7.18 6.53 21.06
CA GLY A 96 6.01 6.44 20.20
C GLY A 96 6.06 5.32 19.15
N ASN A 97 7.07 4.45 19.15
CA ASN A 97 7.19 3.34 18.21
C ASN A 97 6.71 2.02 18.84
N ALA A 98 5.74 1.37 18.20
CA ALA A 98 5.14 0.13 18.69
C ALA A 98 6.05 -1.11 18.57
N ALA A 99 7.13 -1.04 17.78
CA ALA A 99 8.10 -2.13 17.62
C ALA A 99 9.50 -1.63 18.02
N ARG A 100 9.86 -1.78 19.29
CA ARG A 100 11.24 -1.56 19.75
C ARG A 100 12.08 -2.77 19.34
N ILE A 101 12.96 -2.58 18.36
CA ILE A 101 14.00 -3.56 18.06
C ILE A 101 15.02 -3.53 19.19
N VAL A 102 15.13 -4.62 19.93
CA VAL A 102 16.19 -4.86 20.89
C VAL A 102 17.41 -5.39 20.14
N VAL A 103 18.55 -4.78 20.40
CA VAL A 103 19.86 -5.19 19.88
C VAL A 103 20.77 -5.49 21.04
N GLY A 104 21.46 -6.63 20.98
CA GLY A 104 22.42 -7.00 22.00
C GLY A 104 23.12 -8.32 21.70
N GLU A 105 23.86 -8.80 22.70
CA GLU A 105 24.51 -10.12 22.67
C GLU A 105 23.67 -11.10 23.49
N ALA A 106 23.44 -12.27 22.92
CA ALA A 106 22.93 -13.43 23.63
C ALA A 106 24.00 -14.51 23.71
N VAL A 107 23.85 -15.40 24.69
CA VAL A 107 24.82 -16.46 24.94
C VAL A 107 24.23 -17.79 24.48
N VAL A 108 24.98 -18.54 23.67
CA VAL A 108 24.57 -19.89 23.27
C VAL A 108 24.48 -20.77 24.52
N THR A 109 23.31 -21.31 24.80
CA THR A 109 23.12 -22.24 25.92
C THR A 109 23.09 -23.69 25.44
N ARG A 110 22.52 -23.93 24.26
CA ARG A 110 22.32 -25.27 23.72
C ARG A 110 22.40 -25.29 22.19
N ILE A 111 23.08 -26.30 21.65
CA ILE A 111 23.07 -26.62 20.23
C ILE A 111 22.73 -28.11 20.13
N GLU A 112 21.68 -28.43 19.40
CA GLU A 112 21.22 -29.81 19.25
C GLU A 112 21.03 -30.13 17.78
N ARG A 113 21.71 -31.18 17.30
CA ARG A 113 21.56 -31.63 15.91
C ARG A 113 20.39 -32.61 15.82
N LEU A 114 19.22 -32.10 15.49
CA LEU A 114 17.98 -32.86 15.41
C LEU A 114 17.91 -33.78 14.19
N ALA A 115 18.56 -33.39 13.08
CA ALA A 115 18.61 -34.17 11.83
C ALA A 115 19.93 -33.91 11.07
N PRO A 116 20.25 -34.69 10.02
CA PRO A 116 21.45 -34.45 9.21
C PRO A 116 21.56 -33.01 8.69
N GLU A 117 20.43 -32.41 8.29
CA GLU A 117 20.34 -31.04 7.77
C GLU A 117 19.60 -30.06 8.71
N THR A 118 19.35 -30.40 9.97
CA THR A 118 18.61 -29.53 10.90
C THR A 118 19.24 -29.47 12.28
N ALA A 119 19.40 -28.26 12.81
CA ALA A 119 19.87 -28.01 14.17
C ALA A 119 18.93 -27.06 14.92
N LEU A 120 18.83 -27.25 16.24
CA LEU A 120 18.22 -26.32 17.17
C LEU A 120 19.32 -25.51 17.86
N LEU A 121 19.16 -24.19 17.90
CA LEU A 121 20.05 -23.27 18.61
C LEU A 121 19.24 -22.55 19.69
N ALA A 122 19.65 -22.69 20.95
CA ALA A 122 19.08 -21.94 22.08
C ALA A 122 20.04 -20.87 22.56
N LEU A 123 19.51 -19.67 22.83
CA LEU A 123 20.25 -18.49 23.25
C LEU A 123 19.64 -17.89 24.51
N ASP A 124 20.46 -17.68 25.55
CA ASP A 124 20.10 -16.87 26.73
C ASP A 124 20.16 -15.38 26.38
N ILE A 125 19.03 -14.71 26.56
CA ILE A 125 18.79 -13.30 26.25
C ILE A 125 18.66 -12.43 27.50
N SER A 126 18.89 -12.99 28.70
CA SER A 126 18.83 -12.23 29.96
C SER A 126 19.81 -11.06 30.02
N GLY A 127 20.89 -11.10 29.23
CA GLY A 127 21.89 -10.03 29.10
C GLY A 127 21.51 -8.90 28.13
N LEU A 128 20.34 -8.96 27.49
CA LEU A 128 19.87 -7.87 26.62
C LEU A 128 19.56 -6.59 27.41
N PRO A 129 19.71 -5.40 26.81
CA PRO A 129 19.51 -4.12 27.51
C PRO A 129 18.07 -3.86 27.94
N SER A 130 17.10 -4.59 27.39
CA SER A 130 15.68 -4.53 27.72
C SER A 130 15.02 -5.88 27.43
N ALA A 131 13.89 -6.14 28.07
CA ALA A 131 13.07 -7.31 27.77
C ALA A 131 12.75 -7.36 26.27
N LEU A 132 13.00 -8.53 25.65
CA LEU A 132 12.68 -8.78 24.25
C LEU A 132 11.22 -9.23 24.15
N GLY A 133 10.34 -8.32 23.75
CA GLY A 133 8.97 -8.66 23.40
C GLY A 133 8.84 -9.05 21.93
N PHE A 134 8.19 -10.16 21.60
CA PHE A 134 7.95 -10.59 20.21
C PHE A 134 6.60 -11.27 20.03
N ARG A 135 6.06 -11.25 18.80
CA ARG A 135 4.80 -11.95 18.48
C ARG A 135 5.08 -13.32 17.87
N PRO A 136 4.30 -14.37 18.20
CA PRO A 136 4.50 -15.70 17.64
C PRO A 136 4.45 -15.68 16.12
N GLY A 137 5.54 -16.11 15.47
CA GLY A 137 5.76 -16.04 14.02
C GLY A 137 6.88 -15.08 13.60
N GLN A 138 7.21 -14.09 14.43
CA GLN A 138 8.32 -13.15 14.17
C GLN A 138 9.70 -13.85 14.23
N PHE A 139 10.73 -13.13 13.79
CA PHE A 139 12.09 -13.63 13.72
C PHE A 139 13.12 -12.68 14.34
N ALA A 140 14.31 -13.22 14.60
CA ALA A 140 15.51 -12.47 14.93
C ALA A 140 16.50 -12.52 13.77
N GLN A 141 17.30 -11.47 13.60
CA GLN A 141 18.51 -11.57 12.78
C GLN A 141 19.70 -11.86 13.69
N LEU A 142 20.42 -12.94 13.41
CA LEU A 142 21.61 -13.36 14.13
C LEU A 142 22.85 -13.07 13.29
N ARG A 143 23.85 -12.43 13.86
CA ARG A 143 25.16 -12.28 13.24
C ARG A 143 25.93 -13.59 13.40
N VAL A 144 26.42 -14.13 12.29
CA VAL A 144 27.22 -15.38 12.31
C VAL A 144 28.51 -15.15 13.10
N PRO A 145 28.78 -15.91 14.18
CA PRO A 145 30.02 -15.73 14.94
C PRO A 145 31.27 -15.94 14.08
N GLY A 146 32.19 -14.97 14.16
CA GLY A 146 33.40 -14.93 13.33
C GLY A 146 33.18 -14.44 11.89
N ALA A 147 32.00 -13.93 11.54
CA ALA A 147 31.72 -13.30 10.25
C ALA A 147 30.95 -11.98 10.40
N GLU A 148 30.91 -11.18 9.32
CA GLU A 148 30.11 -9.95 9.24
C GLU A 148 28.66 -10.21 8.78
N SER A 149 28.37 -11.42 8.31
CA SER A 149 27.08 -11.74 7.73
C SER A 149 25.97 -11.96 8.77
N TRP A 150 24.80 -11.37 8.53
CA TRP A 150 23.58 -11.58 9.31
C TRP A 150 22.62 -12.56 8.64
N ARG A 151 21.90 -13.37 9.43
CA ARG A 151 20.90 -14.35 8.95
C ARG A 151 19.61 -14.27 9.77
N SER A 152 18.47 -14.40 9.12
CA SER A 152 17.15 -14.36 9.76
C SER A 152 16.71 -15.76 10.21
N TYR A 153 16.25 -15.88 11.45
CA TYR A 153 15.72 -17.12 12.01
C TYR A 153 14.48 -16.85 12.87
N SER A 154 13.38 -17.51 12.57
CA SER A 154 12.12 -17.38 13.32
C SER A 154 12.20 -18.02 14.69
N PHE A 155 11.54 -17.40 15.67
CA PHE A 155 11.38 -18.00 17.00
C PHE A 155 10.53 -19.26 16.91
N THR A 156 10.80 -20.23 17.78
CA THR A 156 10.11 -21.54 17.80
C THR A 156 9.03 -21.66 18.87
N HIS A 157 8.91 -20.68 19.76
CA HIS A 157 7.90 -20.61 20.83
C HIS A 157 7.24 -19.24 20.90
N ALA A 158 6.12 -19.16 21.63
CA ALA A 158 5.47 -17.90 21.95
C ALA A 158 6.27 -17.08 22.98
N ASP A 159 6.14 -15.76 22.95
CA ASP A 159 6.77 -14.86 23.91
C ASP A 159 6.15 -15.03 25.31
N GLY A 160 6.73 -15.93 26.08
CA GLY A 160 6.32 -16.28 27.43
C GLY A 160 7.14 -15.57 28.52
N ASN A 161 7.72 -14.40 28.24
CA ASN A 161 8.75 -13.77 29.08
C ASN A 161 9.96 -14.68 29.33
N ALA A 162 10.35 -15.46 28.32
CA ALA A 162 11.44 -16.41 28.43
C ALA A 162 12.79 -15.69 28.50
N SER A 163 13.66 -16.12 29.41
CA SER A 163 15.08 -15.70 29.42
C SER A 163 15.90 -16.38 28.33
N GLU A 164 15.34 -17.37 27.63
CA GLU A 164 15.99 -18.12 26.56
C GLU A 164 15.08 -18.15 25.32
N VAL A 165 15.68 -17.99 24.14
CA VAL A 165 15.00 -18.10 22.84
C VAL A 165 15.59 -19.24 22.01
N GLU A 166 14.77 -19.87 21.17
CA GLU A 166 15.14 -21.07 20.40
C GLU A 166 14.88 -20.87 18.89
N PHE A 167 15.83 -21.31 18.07
CA PHE A 167 15.78 -21.23 16.61
C PHE A 167 15.98 -22.60 15.96
N LEU A 168 15.13 -22.93 14.99
CA LEU A 168 15.27 -24.13 14.16
C LEU A 168 15.94 -23.77 12.82
N ILE A 169 17.15 -24.30 12.59
CA ILE A 169 18.05 -23.87 11.53
C ILE A 169 18.35 -25.03 10.57
N ARG A 170 18.10 -24.81 9.28
CA ARG A 170 18.52 -25.74 8.23
C ARG A 170 20.02 -25.56 7.95
N LEU A 171 20.75 -26.67 7.93
CA LEU A 171 22.17 -26.72 7.63
C LEU A 171 22.37 -26.87 6.12
N LEU A 172 22.75 -25.78 5.46
CA LEU A 172 23.10 -25.77 4.04
C LEU A 172 24.56 -26.27 3.85
N PRO A 173 24.91 -26.86 2.70
CA PRO A 173 26.26 -27.37 2.45
C PRO A 173 27.40 -26.33 2.49
N GLN A 174 27.11 -25.07 2.15
CA GLN A 174 28.08 -23.96 2.12
C GLN A 174 27.49 -22.69 2.77
N GLY A 175 26.81 -22.86 3.91
CA GLY A 175 26.10 -21.78 4.58
C GLY A 175 26.91 -21.23 5.75
N ALA A 176 27.24 -19.93 5.78
CA ALA A 176 28.06 -19.34 6.85
C ALA A 176 27.59 -19.66 8.29
N MET A 177 26.27 -19.59 8.56
CA MET A 177 25.72 -20.02 9.86
C MET A 177 25.73 -21.55 10.01
N SER A 178 25.48 -22.29 8.93
CA SER A 178 25.49 -23.75 8.91
C SER A 178 26.87 -24.31 9.24
N ASP A 179 27.93 -23.71 8.70
CA ASP A 179 29.33 -24.08 8.95
C ASP A 179 29.74 -23.72 10.39
N TYR A 180 29.29 -22.56 10.89
CA TYR A 180 29.43 -22.23 12.32
C TYR A 180 28.80 -23.31 13.21
N LEU A 181 27.52 -23.65 12.98
CA LEU A 181 26.79 -24.64 13.79
C LEU A 181 27.36 -26.05 13.67
N ARG A 182 27.92 -26.42 12.52
CA ARG A 182 28.47 -27.75 12.27
C ARG A 182 29.83 -27.94 12.94
N ASP A 183 30.70 -26.94 12.85
CA ASP A 183 32.13 -27.15 13.10
C ASP A 183 32.67 -26.33 14.29
N ARG A 184 31.99 -25.25 14.69
CA ARG A 184 32.55 -24.25 15.61
C ARG A 184 31.71 -23.96 16.84
N ALA A 185 30.37 -24.02 16.74
CA ALA A 185 29.46 -23.55 17.77
C ALA A 185 29.57 -24.34 19.08
N ARG A 186 29.62 -23.64 20.21
CA ARG A 186 29.63 -24.25 21.56
C ARG A 186 28.82 -23.41 22.56
N PRO A 187 28.24 -24.03 23.60
CA PRO A 187 27.67 -23.27 24.71
C PRO A 187 28.69 -22.29 25.31
N GLY A 188 28.23 -21.08 25.63
CA GLY A 188 29.07 -19.95 26.06
C GLY A 188 29.48 -19.00 24.93
N ASP A 189 29.33 -19.39 23.65
CA ASP A 189 29.57 -18.49 22.53
C ASP A 189 28.62 -17.29 22.57
N ARG A 190 29.10 -16.13 22.12
CA ARG A 190 28.28 -14.92 22.03
C ARG A 190 27.76 -14.72 20.61
N VAL A 191 26.46 -14.51 20.49
CA VAL A 191 25.78 -14.24 19.23
C VAL A 191 25.12 -12.88 19.32
N LYS A 192 25.49 -11.96 18.43
CA LYS A 192 24.77 -10.69 18.30
C LYS A 192 23.43 -10.94 17.61
N LEU A 193 22.37 -10.36 18.18
CA LEU A 193 21.02 -10.44 17.62
C LEU A 193 20.35 -9.06 17.55
N ARG A 194 19.40 -8.94 16.62
CA ARG A 194 18.45 -7.84 16.55
C ARG A 194 17.04 -8.36 16.30
N ALA A 195 16.10 -8.01 17.17
CA ALA A 195 14.76 -8.59 17.21
C ALA A 195 13.74 -7.70 17.99
N PRO A 196 12.43 -7.87 17.82
CA PRO A 196 11.79 -8.73 16.83
C PRO A 196 11.80 -8.08 15.43
N LYS A 197 11.72 -8.93 14.41
CA LYS A 197 11.51 -8.54 13.01
C LYS A 197 10.41 -9.40 12.38
N GLY A 198 9.85 -8.90 11.28
CA GLY A 198 8.85 -9.60 10.48
C GLY A 198 7.41 -9.23 10.82
N ASP A 199 6.56 -9.24 9.79
CA ASP A 199 5.12 -8.96 9.88
C ASP A 199 4.25 -10.24 9.88
N PHE A 200 4.89 -11.41 9.70
CA PHE A 200 4.29 -12.72 9.87
C PHE A 200 4.16 -13.03 11.37
N TYR A 201 2.94 -12.94 11.90
CA TYR A 201 2.65 -13.30 13.29
C TYR A 201 1.18 -13.69 13.48
N LEU A 202 0.87 -14.40 14.55
CA LEU A 202 -0.49 -14.79 14.88
C LEU A 202 -1.41 -13.57 15.02
N ARG A 203 -2.51 -13.55 14.26
CA ARG A 203 -3.60 -12.57 14.38
C ARG A 203 -4.67 -13.12 15.33
N SER A 204 -5.69 -12.33 15.64
CA SER A 204 -6.80 -12.80 16.49
C SER A 204 -7.53 -13.96 15.80
N ALA A 205 -7.50 -15.14 16.41
CA ALA A 205 -8.06 -16.37 15.87
C ALA A 205 -9.58 -16.45 16.10
N ALA A 206 -10.33 -15.65 15.32
CA ALA A 206 -11.79 -15.65 15.34
C ALA A 206 -12.41 -16.75 14.43
N ARG A 207 -11.59 -17.41 13.60
CA ARG A 207 -11.97 -18.40 12.60
C ARG A 207 -11.10 -19.67 12.77
N PRO A 208 -11.48 -20.83 12.19
CA PRO A 208 -10.57 -21.98 12.10
C PRO A 208 -9.22 -21.59 11.53
N VAL A 209 -8.17 -22.25 12.01
CA VAL A 209 -6.79 -21.94 11.65
C VAL A 209 -6.13 -23.15 10.98
N VAL A 210 -5.58 -22.96 9.78
CA VAL A 210 -4.75 -23.96 9.10
C VAL A 210 -3.32 -23.47 9.07
N LEU A 211 -2.44 -24.22 9.71
CA LEU A 211 -1.01 -23.99 9.77
C LEU A 211 -0.32 -24.91 8.77
N VAL A 212 0.62 -24.38 8.01
CA VAL A 212 1.36 -25.14 6.98
C VAL A 212 2.84 -24.84 7.11
N ALA A 213 3.61 -25.88 7.42
CA ALA A 213 5.05 -25.80 7.62
C ALA A 213 5.80 -26.62 6.57
N GLY A 214 6.85 -26.03 6.00
CA GLY A 214 7.81 -26.73 5.13
C GLY A 214 9.20 -26.77 5.74
N GLY A 215 9.73 -27.95 6.02
CA GLY A 215 11.08 -28.09 6.61
C GLY A 215 11.23 -27.28 7.89
N THR A 216 12.22 -26.38 7.94
CA THR A 216 12.45 -25.52 9.11
C THR A 216 11.49 -24.34 9.24
N GLY A 217 10.57 -24.15 8.27
CA GLY A 217 9.42 -23.26 8.44
C GLY A 217 8.50 -23.67 9.61
N LEU A 218 8.69 -24.88 10.14
CA LEU A 218 8.09 -25.32 11.40
C LEU A 218 8.36 -24.36 12.57
N SER A 219 9.48 -23.62 12.60
CA SER A 219 9.79 -22.70 13.72
C SER A 219 8.67 -21.68 13.98
N ALA A 220 8.38 -20.84 12.99
CA ALA A 220 7.37 -19.79 13.10
C ALA A 220 5.97 -20.38 13.35
N ILE A 221 5.69 -21.51 12.70
CA ILE A 221 4.40 -22.21 12.80
C ILE A 221 4.19 -22.84 14.18
N LEU A 222 5.24 -23.41 14.76
CA LEU A 222 5.22 -23.98 16.10
C LEU A 222 4.95 -22.89 17.14
N ALA A 223 5.62 -21.75 17.04
CA ALA A 223 5.36 -20.61 17.93
C ALA A 223 3.87 -20.19 17.89
N ILE A 224 3.29 -20.12 16.68
CA ILE A 224 1.87 -19.80 16.48
C ILE A 224 0.96 -20.88 17.10
N ALA A 225 1.26 -22.16 16.87
CA ALA A 225 0.49 -23.28 17.41
C ALA A 225 0.49 -23.28 18.95
N GLU A 226 1.66 -23.06 19.56
CA GLU A 226 1.79 -22.99 21.03
C GLU A 226 0.95 -21.86 21.62
N GLU A 227 0.97 -20.68 21.01
CA GLU A 227 0.17 -19.55 21.49
C GLU A 227 -1.34 -19.83 21.39
N LEU A 228 -1.79 -20.41 20.28
CA LEU A 228 -3.20 -20.78 20.08
C LEU A 228 -3.66 -21.78 21.14
N VAL A 229 -2.84 -22.79 21.43
CA VAL A 229 -3.10 -23.79 22.47
C VAL A 229 -3.09 -23.14 23.86
N ALA A 230 -2.09 -22.32 24.18
CA ALA A 230 -1.95 -21.66 25.48
C ALA A 230 -3.12 -20.70 25.78
N ARG A 231 -3.63 -20.00 24.76
CA ARG A 231 -4.81 -19.11 24.87
C ARG A 231 -6.14 -19.87 24.89
N GLY A 232 -6.13 -21.20 24.68
CA GLY A 232 -7.35 -22.00 24.59
C GLY A 232 -8.23 -21.59 23.41
N CYS A 233 -7.65 -21.46 22.22
CA CYS A 233 -8.34 -21.03 21.00
C CYS A 233 -9.62 -21.87 20.73
N PRO A 234 -10.82 -21.28 20.78
CA PRO A 234 -12.07 -22.04 20.65
C PRO A 234 -12.29 -22.61 19.24
N GLN A 235 -11.47 -22.22 18.27
CA GLN A 235 -11.57 -22.65 16.88
C GLN A 235 -10.70 -23.89 16.62
N PRO A 236 -11.06 -24.75 15.65
CA PRO A 236 -10.20 -25.84 15.22
C PRO A 236 -8.88 -25.33 14.65
N VAL A 237 -7.77 -25.97 15.02
CA VAL A 237 -6.42 -25.68 14.54
C VAL A 237 -5.82 -26.95 13.93
N ARG A 238 -5.50 -26.92 12.64
CA ARG A 238 -4.83 -28.05 11.95
C ARG A 238 -3.45 -27.61 11.45
N LEU A 239 -2.43 -28.42 11.74
CA LEU A 239 -1.08 -28.25 11.21
C LEU A 239 -0.76 -29.31 10.16
N ASN A 240 -0.39 -28.87 8.96
CA ASN A 240 0.15 -29.73 7.90
C ASN A 240 1.66 -29.50 7.78
N TYR A 241 2.46 -30.51 8.09
CA TYR A 241 3.92 -30.42 8.14
C TYR A 241 4.58 -31.28 7.06
N GLY A 242 5.15 -30.62 6.06
CA GLY A 242 5.82 -31.26 4.94
C GLY A 242 7.35 -31.16 5.01
N VAL A 243 8.04 -32.25 4.67
CA VAL A 243 9.50 -32.28 4.53
C VAL A 243 9.93 -33.06 3.29
N THR A 244 11.18 -32.89 2.86
CA THR A 244 11.72 -33.64 1.71
C THR A 244 11.91 -35.11 2.08
N ARG A 245 12.65 -35.43 3.15
CA ARG A 245 12.93 -36.81 3.58
C ARG A 245 12.42 -37.06 4.99
N ALA A 246 12.11 -38.31 5.33
CA ALA A 246 11.59 -38.66 6.65
C ALA A 246 12.53 -38.25 7.80
N ALA A 247 13.85 -38.32 7.59
CA ALA A 247 14.86 -37.89 8.56
C ALA A 247 14.81 -36.38 8.89
N ASP A 248 14.16 -35.56 8.07
CA ASP A 248 14.03 -34.12 8.28
C ASP A 248 12.79 -33.76 9.13
N LEU A 249 11.94 -34.75 9.50
CA LEU A 249 10.84 -34.57 10.46
C LEU A 249 11.40 -34.41 11.87
N VAL A 250 11.35 -33.20 12.41
CA VAL A 250 11.88 -32.87 13.74
C VAL A 250 10.80 -32.29 14.65
N LEU A 251 11.05 -32.30 15.97
CA LEU A 251 10.16 -31.76 17.01
C LEU A 251 8.76 -32.41 17.07
N LEU A 252 8.61 -33.64 16.57
CA LEU A 252 7.33 -34.37 16.59
C LEU A 252 6.79 -34.57 18.01
N ASP A 253 7.64 -34.80 19.00
CA ASP A 253 7.23 -34.94 20.41
C ASP A 253 6.57 -33.66 20.95
N ARG A 254 7.02 -32.50 20.48
CA ARG A 254 6.44 -31.20 20.89
C ARG A 254 5.07 -31.00 20.27
N LEU A 255 4.90 -31.37 19.01
CA LEU A 255 3.60 -31.39 18.34
C LEU A 255 2.63 -32.39 18.99
N ALA A 256 3.11 -33.57 19.35
CA ALA A 256 2.31 -34.58 20.05
C ALA A 256 1.85 -34.08 21.42
N ARG A 257 2.70 -33.36 22.16
CA ARG A 257 2.31 -32.72 23.44
C ARG A 257 1.22 -31.66 23.24
N LEU A 258 1.29 -30.85 22.19
CA LEU A 258 0.25 -29.86 21.89
C LEU A 258 -1.09 -30.54 21.56
N ALA A 259 -1.07 -31.60 20.74
CA ALA A 259 -2.27 -32.36 20.40
C ALA A 259 -2.89 -33.07 21.61
N ALA A 260 -2.06 -33.58 22.53
CA ALA A 260 -2.53 -34.17 23.78
C ALA A 260 -3.09 -33.14 24.76
N ALA A 261 -2.51 -31.93 24.80
CA ALA A 261 -2.94 -30.87 25.70
C ALA A 261 -4.22 -30.16 25.24
N TYR A 262 -4.50 -30.14 23.92
CA TYR A 262 -5.61 -29.37 23.39
C TYR A 262 -6.37 -30.12 22.28
N PRO A 263 -7.60 -30.60 22.56
CA PRO A 263 -8.38 -31.41 21.61
C PRO A 263 -8.69 -30.74 20.27
N ASN A 264 -8.70 -29.40 20.23
CA ASN A 264 -8.94 -28.64 18.99
C ASN A 264 -7.69 -28.51 18.11
N PHE A 265 -6.51 -28.95 18.58
CA PHE A 265 -5.27 -28.95 17.81
C PHE A 265 -4.98 -30.34 17.24
N THR A 266 -4.81 -30.42 15.92
CA THR A 266 -4.41 -31.63 15.21
C THR A 266 -3.23 -31.34 14.30
N PHE A 267 -2.42 -32.35 14.00
CA PHE A 267 -1.35 -32.21 13.02
C PHE A 267 -1.18 -33.48 12.18
N GLU A 268 -0.74 -33.31 10.94
CA GLU A 268 -0.40 -34.38 10.02
C GLU A 268 0.94 -34.09 9.35
N THR A 269 1.70 -35.15 9.06
CA THR A 269 3.03 -35.06 8.45
C THR A 269 3.03 -35.72 7.08
N ILE A 270 3.83 -35.19 6.16
CA ILE A 270 3.99 -35.75 4.81
C ILE A 270 5.43 -35.63 4.33
N VAL A 271 5.89 -36.66 3.61
CA VAL A 271 7.27 -36.76 3.11
C VAL A 271 7.25 -36.85 1.58
N ALA A 272 8.01 -35.99 0.90
CA ALA A 272 8.06 -35.96 -0.56
C ALA A 272 8.88 -37.12 -1.15
N GLU A 273 10.01 -37.45 -0.54
CA GLU A 273 10.94 -38.50 -0.94
C GLU A 273 11.06 -39.52 0.21
N PRO A 274 10.12 -40.48 0.30
CA PRO A 274 10.08 -41.43 1.40
C PRO A 274 11.23 -42.44 1.32
N SER A 275 11.74 -42.85 2.47
CA SER A 275 12.62 -44.02 2.57
C SER A 275 11.79 -45.31 2.46
N ALA A 276 12.44 -46.44 2.19
CA ALA A 276 11.76 -47.72 1.98
C ALA A 276 10.94 -48.20 3.21
N ASP A 277 11.29 -47.71 4.40
CA ASP A 277 10.67 -47.99 5.70
C ASP A 277 9.62 -46.95 6.12
N TRP A 278 9.35 -45.92 5.30
CA TRP A 278 8.35 -44.90 5.61
C TRP A 278 6.92 -45.42 5.41
N GLY A 279 6.18 -45.55 6.52
CA GLY A 279 4.77 -45.97 6.52
C GLY A 279 3.74 -44.83 6.58
N GLY A 280 4.18 -43.56 6.54
CA GLY A 280 3.30 -42.39 6.65
C GLY A 280 2.81 -41.86 5.29
N ARG A 281 2.25 -40.64 5.27
CA ARG A 281 1.81 -40.00 4.02
C ARG A 281 3.00 -39.64 3.13
N THR A 282 2.81 -39.80 1.82
CA THR A 282 3.81 -39.44 0.81
C THR A 282 3.23 -38.42 -0.16
N GLY A 283 4.00 -37.39 -0.49
CA GLY A 283 3.59 -36.32 -1.41
C GLY A 283 4.06 -34.94 -0.96
N LEU A 284 3.37 -33.89 -1.42
CA LEU A 284 3.62 -32.51 -1.03
C LEU A 284 2.61 -32.06 0.02
N VAL A 285 2.93 -31.01 0.78
CA VAL A 285 2.03 -30.49 1.83
C VAL A 285 0.64 -30.10 1.30
N THR A 286 0.54 -29.75 0.01
CA THR A 286 -0.74 -29.47 -0.66
C THR A 286 -1.67 -30.68 -0.78
N ASP A 287 -1.13 -31.89 -0.66
CA ASP A 287 -1.90 -33.14 -0.69
C ASP A 287 -2.58 -33.42 0.67
N LEU A 288 -2.12 -32.77 1.74
CA LEU A 288 -2.77 -32.77 3.05
C LEU A 288 -3.88 -31.72 3.17
N LEU A 289 -3.93 -30.76 2.24
CA LEU A 289 -5.02 -29.80 2.20
C LEU A 289 -6.24 -30.48 1.61
N ASP A 290 -7.23 -30.76 2.46
CA ASP A 290 -8.56 -31.19 2.02
C ASP A 290 -9.54 -30.00 2.14
N GLY A 291 -10.57 -29.97 1.29
CA GLY A 291 -11.53 -28.86 1.28
C GLY A 291 -12.36 -28.75 2.56
N THR A 292 -12.34 -29.78 3.42
CA THR A 292 -13.14 -29.90 4.63
C THR A 292 -12.68 -28.96 5.75
N ASP A 293 -11.37 -28.75 5.89
CA ASP A 293 -10.84 -27.81 6.90
C ASP A 293 -11.00 -26.33 6.53
N LEU A 294 -11.22 -26.07 5.24
CA LEU A 294 -11.16 -24.72 4.69
C LEU A 294 -12.51 -24.01 4.71
N ARG A 295 -13.59 -24.69 5.13
CA ARG A 295 -14.96 -24.16 5.32
C ARG A 295 -15.42 -23.18 4.23
N GLY A 296 -15.17 -23.50 2.96
CA GLY A 296 -15.55 -22.63 1.83
C GLY A 296 -14.80 -21.28 1.77
N GLY A 297 -13.65 -21.17 2.42
CA GLY A 297 -12.83 -19.97 2.52
C GLY A 297 -12.95 -19.25 3.87
N ASP A 298 -13.73 -19.77 4.83
CA ASP A 298 -13.89 -19.19 6.17
C ASP A 298 -12.80 -19.68 7.13
N VAL A 299 -11.54 -19.32 6.84
CA VAL A 299 -10.35 -19.86 7.52
C VAL A 299 -9.18 -18.87 7.49
N ASP A 300 -8.35 -18.89 8.54
CA ASP A 300 -7.06 -18.20 8.59
C ASP A 300 -5.93 -19.21 8.31
N ILE A 301 -5.14 -18.96 7.27
CA ILE A 301 -4.07 -19.87 6.82
C ILE A 301 -2.71 -19.22 7.06
N TYR A 302 -1.82 -19.90 7.76
CA TYR A 302 -0.45 -19.48 8.02
C TYR A 302 0.54 -20.43 7.34
N LEU A 303 1.36 -19.91 6.42
CA LEU A 303 2.34 -20.67 5.65
C LEU A 303 3.77 -20.22 5.97
N CYS A 304 4.66 -21.14 6.32
CA CYS A 304 6.08 -20.80 6.47
C CYS A 304 6.98 -21.90 5.91
N GLY A 305 7.97 -21.51 5.12
CA GLY A 305 8.95 -22.45 4.56
C GLY A 305 9.55 -22.01 3.22
N PRO A 306 9.95 -22.98 2.38
CA PRO A 306 10.52 -22.72 1.06
C PRO A 306 9.52 -22.03 0.11
N SER A 307 10.01 -21.10 -0.72
CA SER A 307 9.18 -20.36 -1.68
C SER A 307 8.34 -21.28 -2.58
N ALA A 308 8.92 -22.37 -3.08
CA ALA A 308 8.22 -23.32 -3.95
C ALA A 308 6.98 -23.94 -3.26
N MET A 309 7.07 -24.25 -1.97
CA MET A 309 5.94 -24.78 -1.20
C MET A 309 4.84 -23.73 -1.01
N ILE A 310 5.24 -22.49 -0.69
CA ILE A 310 4.31 -21.37 -0.52
C ILE A 310 3.59 -21.08 -1.82
N ASP A 311 4.32 -21.00 -2.93
CA ASP A 311 3.78 -20.72 -4.25
C ASP A 311 2.86 -21.87 -4.73
N ALA A 312 3.23 -23.14 -4.47
CA ALA A 312 2.37 -24.29 -4.75
C ALA A 312 1.07 -24.26 -3.92
N THR A 313 1.15 -23.90 -2.63
CA THR A 313 -0.04 -23.79 -1.77
C THR A 313 -0.95 -22.66 -2.20
N ARG A 314 -0.38 -21.51 -2.58
CA ARG A 314 -1.14 -20.38 -3.15
C ARG A 314 -1.85 -20.81 -4.44
N ALA A 315 -1.14 -21.44 -5.37
CA ALA A 315 -1.73 -21.94 -6.61
C ALA A 315 -2.85 -22.97 -6.35
N TRP A 316 -2.69 -23.83 -5.35
CA TRP A 316 -3.71 -24.80 -4.93
C TRP A 316 -4.98 -24.13 -4.39
N LEU A 317 -4.84 -23.08 -3.58
CA LEU A 317 -5.95 -22.28 -3.04
C LEU A 317 -6.69 -21.53 -4.15
N ASP A 318 -5.93 -20.92 -5.07
CA ASP A 318 -6.45 -20.18 -6.21
C ASP A 318 -7.25 -21.09 -7.15
N ALA A 319 -6.73 -22.29 -7.46
CA ALA A 319 -7.40 -23.29 -8.30
C ALA A 319 -8.77 -23.72 -7.74
N ARG A 320 -8.92 -23.72 -6.41
CA ARG A 320 -10.17 -24.05 -5.71
C ARG A 320 -11.05 -22.85 -5.40
N ARG A 321 -10.66 -21.64 -5.84
CA ARG A 321 -11.41 -20.38 -5.67
C ARG A 321 -11.67 -20.02 -4.20
N LEU A 322 -10.79 -20.43 -3.28
CA LEU A 322 -10.89 -20.12 -1.84
C LEU A 322 -10.36 -18.71 -1.52
N ASN A 323 -10.97 -17.71 -2.15
CA ASN A 323 -10.50 -16.32 -2.13
C ASN A 323 -10.84 -15.56 -0.84
N ASN A 324 -11.74 -16.10 -0.01
CA ASN A 324 -12.18 -15.49 1.25
C ASN A 324 -11.30 -15.86 2.46
N ALA A 325 -10.36 -16.78 2.28
CA ALA A 325 -9.43 -17.17 3.35
C ALA A 325 -8.46 -16.02 3.63
N ASN A 326 -8.13 -15.79 4.90
CA ASN A 326 -6.97 -14.94 5.18
C ASN A 326 -5.72 -15.79 4.97
N LEU A 327 -4.71 -15.26 4.28
CA LEU A 327 -3.44 -15.95 4.09
C LEU A 327 -2.32 -15.07 4.64
N TYR A 328 -1.53 -15.65 5.52
CA TYR A 328 -0.32 -15.07 6.05
C TYR A 328 0.81 -16.00 5.65
N TYR A 329 1.92 -15.46 5.14
CA TYR A 329 3.04 -16.31 4.78
C TYR A 329 4.39 -15.63 4.96
N GLU A 330 5.42 -16.45 5.20
CA GLU A 330 6.81 -16.04 5.33
C GLU A 330 7.69 -16.95 4.46
N LYS A 331 8.38 -16.37 3.48
CA LYS A 331 9.30 -17.08 2.57
C LYS A 331 10.71 -17.05 3.12
N PHE A 332 11.33 -18.22 3.30
CA PHE A 332 12.76 -18.29 3.66
C PHE A 332 13.63 -18.16 2.41
N LEU A 333 14.15 -16.95 2.18
CA LEU A 333 15.01 -16.62 1.04
C LEU A 333 16.50 -16.70 1.42
N PRO A 334 17.38 -17.13 0.48
CA PRO A 334 18.82 -16.96 0.63
C PRO A 334 19.19 -15.48 0.77
N SER A 335 20.10 -15.13 1.68
CA SER A 335 20.51 -13.74 1.92
C SER A 335 21.32 -13.18 0.74
N GLY A 336 20.92 -12.02 0.20
CA GLY A 336 21.65 -11.31 -0.88
C GLY A 336 20.79 -10.67 -1.98
N ALA A 337 19.48 -10.89 -2.01
CA ALA A 337 18.59 -10.49 -3.12
C ALA A 337 18.08 -9.02 -3.12
N SER A 338 18.79 -8.09 -2.47
CA SER A 338 18.41 -6.66 -2.45
C SER A 338 19.25 -5.88 -3.46
N SER A 339 18.77 -5.70 -4.69
CA SER A 339 19.49 -4.92 -5.71
C SER A 339 19.35 -3.41 -5.45
N ALA A 340 20.48 -2.75 -5.22
CA ALA A 340 20.60 -1.29 -5.27
C ALA A 340 20.32 -0.80 -6.70
N ARG A 341 19.57 0.30 -6.83
CA ARG A 341 19.27 0.94 -8.12
C ARG A 341 20.50 1.69 -8.63
N THR A 342 21.25 1.04 -9.51
CA THR A 342 22.08 1.72 -10.52
C THR A 342 21.33 1.64 -11.85
N ALA A 343 21.45 2.68 -12.69
CA ALA A 343 20.89 2.62 -14.04
C ALA A 343 21.56 1.44 -14.77
N ALA A 344 20.76 0.41 -15.08
CA ALA A 344 21.28 -0.74 -15.78
C ALA A 344 21.69 -0.31 -17.21
N PRO A 345 22.85 -0.75 -17.72
CA PRO A 345 23.28 -0.43 -19.07
C PRO A 345 22.24 -0.96 -20.08
N VAL A 346 21.84 -0.10 -21.01
CA VAL A 346 20.93 -0.49 -22.11
C VAL A 346 21.68 -1.44 -23.04
N PRO A 347 21.16 -2.64 -23.34
CA PRO A 347 21.80 -3.55 -24.29
C PRO A 347 21.92 -2.90 -25.68
N GLU A 348 22.96 -3.22 -26.44
CA GLU A 348 23.09 -2.79 -27.83
C GLU A 348 21.95 -3.40 -28.69
N PHE A 349 21.38 -2.63 -29.62
CA PHE A 349 20.24 -3.08 -30.42
C PHE A 349 20.23 -2.48 -31.84
N ASP A 350 19.61 -3.20 -32.77
CA ASP A 350 19.26 -2.70 -34.10
C ASP A 350 17.79 -2.22 -34.12
N PRO A 351 17.52 -0.91 -34.37
CA PRO A 351 16.17 -0.37 -34.45
C PRO A 351 15.27 -1.09 -35.48
N ALA A 352 15.82 -1.61 -36.59
CA ALA A 352 15.03 -2.32 -37.60
C ALA A 352 14.53 -3.68 -37.09
N ASP A 353 15.40 -4.43 -36.40
CA ASP A 353 15.03 -5.68 -35.75
C ASP A 353 14.00 -5.47 -34.63
N ILE A 354 14.19 -4.44 -33.79
CA ILE A 354 13.24 -4.12 -32.71
C ILE A 354 11.86 -3.81 -33.29
N ARG A 355 11.76 -2.97 -34.33
CA ARG A 355 10.48 -2.69 -35.01
C ARG A 355 9.82 -3.95 -35.55
N ARG A 356 10.60 -4.83 -36.20
CA ARG A 356 10.08 -6.10 -36.74
C ARG A 356 9.51 -6.99 -35.63
N ARG A 357 10.21 -7.11 -34.49
CA ARG A 357 9.77 -7.91 -33.34
C ARG A 357 8.64 -7.26 -32.53
N GLY A 358 8.50 -5.94 -32.59
CA GLY A 358 7.48 -5.18 -31.87
C GLY A 358 6.16 -5.05 -32.61
N ARG A 359 6.13 -5.29 -33.92
CA ARG A 359 4.90 -5.19 -34.75
C ARG A 359 3.76 -6.04 -34.17
N GLY A 360 2.56 -5.46 -34.07
CA GLY A 360 1.38 -6.10 -33.49
C GLY A 360 1.45 -6.25 -31.97
N ARG A 361 2.48 -5.71 -31.30
CA ARG A 361 2.67 -5.82 -29.85
C ARG A 361 2.55 -4.48 -29.16
N ALA A 362 1.77 -4.43 -28.08
CA ALA A 362 1.76 -3.31 -27.17
C ALA A 362 2.40 -3.68 -25.83
N VAL A 363 3.03 -2.72 -25.16
CA VAL A 363 3.53 -2.85 -23.79
C VAL A 363 2.79 -1.88 -22.88
N VAL A 364 2.34 -2.36 -21.72
CA VAL A 364 1.77 -1.55 -20.66
C VAL A 364 2.72 -1.53 -19.48
N ILE A 365 3.15 -0.34 -19.06
CA ILE A 365 4.01 -0.15 -17.89
C ILE A 365 3.11 -0.03 -16.65
N GLY A 366 3.20 -0.99 -15.74
CA GLY A 366 2.43 -1.03 -14.48
C GLY A 366 1.13 -1.84 -14.59
N GLY A 367 0.89 -2.72 -13.62
CA GLY A 367 -0.30 -3.58 -13.52
C GLY A 367 -1.40 -3.03 -12.60
N SER A 368 -1.51 -1.71 -12.47
CA SER A 368 -2.60 -1.06 -11.70
C SER A 368 -3.94 -1.21 -12.40
N ILE A 369 -5.04 -0.72 -11.80
CA ILE A 369 -6.35 -0.71 -12.48
C ILE A 369 -6.32 -0.02 -13.84
N ALA A 370 -5.53 1.04 -13.99
CA ALA A 370 -5.34 1.74 -15.25
C ALA A 370 -4.62 0.85 -16.25
N GLY A 371 -3.54 0.17 -15.83
CA GLY A 371 -2.75 -0.71 -16.68
C GLY A 371 -3.51 -1.98 -17.10
N MET A 372 -4.21 -2.64 -16.18
CA MET A 372 -5.05 -3.80 -16.49
C MET A 372 -6.19 -3.45 -17.47
N SER A 373 -6.84 -2.31 -17.25
CA SER A 373 -7.89 -1.83 -18.16
C SER A 373 -7.30 -1.46 -19.53
N ALA A 374 -6.13 -0.82 -19.56
CA ALA A 374 -5.42 -0.51 -20.79
C ALA A 374 -5.05 -1.77 -21.56
N ALA A 375 -4.57 -2.80 -20.86
CA ALA A 375 -4.23 -4.07 -21.47
C ALA A 375 -5.44 -4.69 -22.19
N LYS A 376 -6.61 -4.72 -21.54
CA LYS A 376 -7.84 -5.21 -22.17
C LYS A 376 -8.27 -4.39 -23.39
N VAL A 377 -8.13 -3.07 -23.33
CA VAL A 377 -8.51 -2.19 -24.44
C VAL A 377 -7.55 -2.35 -25.63
N LEU A 378 -6.26 -2.57 -25.36
CA LEU A 378 -5.25 -2.71 -26.40
C LEU A 378 -5.41 -4.02 -27.20
N THR A 379 -6.00 -5.08 -26.63
CA THR A 379 -6.28 -6.31 -27.40
C THR A 379 -7.31 -6.10 -28.51
N GLU A 380 -8.04 -4.98 -28.54
CA GLU A 380 -8.90 -4.61 -29.68
C GLU A 380 -8.12 -4.17 -30.92
N THR A 381 -6.81 -3.92 -30.80
CA THR A 381 -5.97 -3.34 -31.87
C THR A 381 -4.67 -4.09 -32.07
N PHE A 382 -4.09 -4.67 -31.02
CA PHE A 382 -2.80 -5.34 -31.04
C PHE A 382 -2.97 -6.85 -30.83
N ASP A 383 -2.17 -7.64 -31.55
CA ASP A 383 -2.15 -9.11 -31.48
C ASP A 383 -1.65 -9.63 -30.12
N LYS A 384 -0.77 -8.86 -29.47
CA LYS A 384 -0.22 -9.21 -28.16
C LYS A 384 -0.05 -7.98 -27.29
N VAL A 385 -0.37 -8.11 -26.01
CA VAL A 385 -0.16 -7.07 -25.01
C VAL A 385 0.67 -7.61 -23.86
N ILE A 386 1.76 -6.93 -23.51
CA ILE A 386 2.64 -7.32 -22.41
C ILE A 386 2.51 -6.29 -21.29
N VAL A 387 2.09 -6.73 -20.11
CA VAL A 387 2.01 -5.88 -18.90
C VAL A 387 3.24 -6.12 -18.04
N VAL A 388 4.03 -5.07 -17.82
CA VAL A 388 5.20 -5.11 -16.94
C VAL A 388 4.79 -4.66 -15.54
N GLU A 389 4.90 -5.56 -14.56
CA GLU A 389 4.52 -5.32 -13.17
C GLU A 389 5.70 -5.65 -12.24
N LYS A 390 6.00 -4.73 -11.33
CA LYS A 390 7.11 -4.85 -10.40
C LYS A 390 6.80 -5.77 -9.22
N ASP A 391 5.52 -5.88 -8.87
CA ASP A 391 5.06 -6.79 -7.84
C ASP A 391 5.07 -8.26 -8.33
N GLN A 392 5.03 -9.18 -7.38
CA GLN A 392 4.81 -10.60 -7.64
C GLN A 392 3.40 -10.88 -8.20
N ASP A 393 3.22 -12.07 -8.77
CA ASP A 393 1.89 -12.55 -9.17
C ASP A 393 0.96 -12.54 -7.94
N HIS A 394 -0.16 -11.82 -8.08
CA HIS A 394 -1.14 -11.59 -7.03
C HIS A 394 -2.53 -11.96 -7.56
N ARG A 395 -3.05 -13.10 -7.10
CA ARG A 395 -4.33 -13.66 -7.55
C ARG A 395 -5.45 -13.55 -6.51
N ARG A 396 -5.19 -12.81 -5.43
CA ARG A 396 -6.05 -12.70 -4.24
C ARG A 396 -6.44 -11.24 -4.00
N ALA A 397 -7.57 -11.03 -3.33
CA ALA A 397 -8.11 -9.70 -3.01
C ALA A 397 -7.39 -9.06 -1.82
N GLU A 398 -6.09 -8.82 -1.93
CA GLU A 398 -5.23 -8.25 -0.89
C GLU A 398 -4.46 -7.01 -1.36
N GLY A 399 -4.04 -6.15 -0.42
CA GLY A 399 -3.18 -5.02 -0.76
C GLY A 399 -1.78 -5.50 -1.15
N ARG A 400 -1.09 -4.74 -2.00
CA ARG A 400 0.24 -5.08 -2.52
C ARG A 400 1.19 -3.88 -2.47
N PRO A 401 2.51 -4.10 -2.33
CA PRO A 401 3.49 -3.00 -2.22
C PRO A 401 3.44 -2.00 -3.38
N GLY A 402 3.28 -2.47 -4.62
CA GLY A 402 3.21 -1.63 -5.81
C GLY A 402 1.93 -0.80 -5.93
N ALA A 403 0.91 -1.13 -5.14
CA ALA A 403 -0.30 -0.33 -4.95
C ALA A 403 -0.51 -0.05 -3.45
N ALA A 404 0.47 0.59 -2.80
CA ALA A 404 0.45 0.86 -1.35
C ALA A 404 -0.84 1.53 -0.84
N GLN A 405 -1.54 2.29 -1.69
CA GLN A 405 -2.83 2.87 -1.35
C GLN A 405 -3.95 1.83 -1.17
N GLY A 406 -3.79 0.60 -1.68
CA GLY A 406 -4.80 -0.47 -1.63
C GLY A 406 -5.26 -0.86 -0.22
N TRP A 407 -4.51 -0.48 0.81
CA TRP A 407 -4.88 -0.68 2.22
C TRP A 407 -5.86 0.36 2.76
N HIS A 408 -6.09 1.46 2.03
CA HIS A 408 -7.02 2.52 2.42
C HIS A 408 -8.40 2.34 1.77
N ILE A 409 -9.42 2.99 2.34
CA ILE A 409 -10.76 3.00 1.77
C ILE A 409 -10.72 3.64 0.38
N HIS A 410 -11.24 2.91 -0.59
CA HIS A 410 -11.45 3.37 -1.96
C HIS A 410 -12.90 3.10 -2.34
N HIS A 411 -13.44 3.92 -3.23
CA HIS A 411 -14.65 3.62 -3.97
C HIS A 411 -14.47 4.16 -5.40
N LEU A 412 -15.08 3.49 -6.36
CA LEU A 412 -15.05 3.93 -7.75
C LEU A 412 -16.24 4.87 -8.00
N LEU A 413 -16.00 6.08 -8.51
CA LEU A 413 -17.09 7.01 -8.81
C LEU A 413 -17.98 6.43 -9.93
N VAL A 414 -19.23 6.88 -10.01
CA VAL A 414 -20.24 6.30 -10.91
C VAL A 414 -19.81 6.35 -12.38
N ALA A 415 -19.15 7.42 -12.83
CA ALA A 415 -18.61 7.47 -14.18
C ALA A 415 -17.55 6.37 -14.42
N GLY A 416 -16.66 6.13 -13.45
CA GLY A 416 -15.66 5.08 -13.50
C GLY A 416 -16.29 3.70 -13.47
N GLN A 417 -17.31 3.49 -12.63
CA GLN A 417 -18.08 2.25 -12.56
C GLN A 417 -18.72 1.91 -13.91
N ARG A 418 -19.27 2.89 -14.63
CA ARG A 418 -19.82 2.68 -15.98
C ARG A 418 -18.74 2.30 -16.99
N GLN A 419 -17.57 2.93 -16.91
CA GLN A 419 -16.47 2.64 -17.82
C GLN A 419 -15.86 1.26 -17.57
N ILE A 420 -15.64 0.90 -16.30
CA ILE A 420 -15.07 -0.41 -15.97
C ILE A 420 -16.03 -1.54 -16.36
N GLU A 421 -17.34 -1.35 -16.20
CA GLU A 421 -18.36 -2.29 -16.66
C GLU A 421 -18.39 -2.40 -18.19
N THR A 422 -18.10 -1.31 -18.91
CA THR A 422 -18.00 -1.31 -20.39
C THR A 422 -16.75 -2.05 -20.88
N ILE A 423 -15.64 -2.01 -20.12
CA ILE A 423 -14.40 -2.72 -20.45
C ILE A 423 -14.49 -4.19 -20.01
N PHE A 424 -15.13 -4.45 -18.88
CA PHE A 424 -15.27 -5.77 -18.25
C PHE A 424 -16.75 -6.07 -17.92
N PRO A 425 -17.57 -6.47 -18.91
CA PRO A 425 -19.01 -6.68 -18.70
C PRO A 425 -19.35 -7.71 -17.62
N GLY A 426 -20.07 -7.31 -16.57
CA GLY A 426 -20.45 -8.11 -15.40
C GLY A 426 -19.48 -8.02 -14.21
N VAL A 427 -18.43 -7.18 -14.28
CA VAL A 427 -17.44 -7.05 -13.20
C VAL A 427 -18.05 -6.46 -11.93
N VAL A 428 -19.05 -5.58 -12.06
CA VAL A 428 -19.78 -5.05 -10.90
C VAL A 428 -20.50 -6.18 -10.16
N ASP A 429 -21.14 -7.10 -10.88
CA ASP A 429 -21.83 -8.23 -10.26
C ASP A 429 -20.85 -9.22 -9.63
N ASP A 430 -19.63 -9.36 -10.19
CA ASP A 430 -18.55 -10.14 -9.55
C ASP A 430 -18.16 -9.55 -8.20
N MET A 431 -18.01 -8.22 -8.11
CA MET A 431 -17.70 -7.54 -6.84
C MET A 431 -18.81 -7.76 -5.82
N VAL A 432 -20.08 -7.64 -6.21
CA VAL A 432 -21.22 -7.85 -5.31
C VAL A 432 -21.26 -9.31 -4.82
N ARG A 433 -21.07 -10.29 -5.71
CA ARG A 433 -20.97 -11.71 -5.33
C ARG A 433 -19.83 -11.99 -4.37
N ALA A 434 -18.74 -11.22 -4.46
CA ALA A 434 -17.58 -11.32 -3.60
C ALA A 434 -17.69 -10.48 -2.32
N GLY A 435 -18.88 -9.91 -2.02
CA GLY A 435 -19.18 -9.26 -0.75
C GLY A 435 -19.19 -7.74 -0.78
N ALA A 436 -19.02 -7.09 -1.93
CA ALA A 436 -19.19 -5.65 -2.05
C ALA A 436 -20.66 -5.23 -1.91
N PHE A 437 -20.90 -4.05 -1.34
CA PHE A 437 -22.26 -3.51 -1.26
C PHE A 437 -22.59 -2.68 -2.49
N ARG A 438 -23.79 -2.88 -3.07
CA ARG A 438 -24.42 -1.96 -4.02
C ARG A 438 -25.44 -1.11 -3.28
N VAL A 439 -25.26 0.20 -3.27
CA VAL A 439 -26.04 1.10 -2.41
C VAL A 439 -26.38 2.43 -3.09
N ASP A 440 -27.54 3.00 -2.75
CA ASP A 440 -27.86 4.39 -3.08
C ASP A 440 -27.13 5.32 -2.11
N MET A 441 -26.35 6.25 -2.65
CA MET A 441 -25.52 7.13 -1.84
C MET A 441 -26.37 8.07 -0.95
N GLY A 442 -27.48 8.59 -1.46
CA GLY A 442 -28.32 9.50 -0.70
C GLY A 442 -29.07 8.81 0.44
N GLU A 443 -29.38 7.53 0.31
CA GLU A 443 -30.10 6.75 1.32
C GLU A 443 -29.15 6.10 2.34
N GLN A 444 -28.07 5.47 1.87
CA GLN A 444 -27.26 4.56 2.68
C GLN A 444 -25.86 5.09 3.02
N TYR A 445 -25.50 6.30 2.56
CA TYR A 445 -24.31 7.01 3.07
C TYR A 445 -24.72 8.03 4.13
N ARG A 446 -24.02 8.00 5.25
CA ARG A 446 -24.07 9.06 6.25
C ARG A 446 -22.99 10.10 5.93
N LEU A 447 -23.40 11.17 5.28
CA LEU A 447 -22.50 12.19 4.73
C LEU A 447 -22.54 13.46 5.58
N MET A 448 -21.38 13.90 6.06
CA MET A 448 -21.20 15.23 6.67
C MET A 448 -20.49 16.16 5.70
N LEU A 449 -21.12 17.30 5.39
CA LEU A 449 -20.60 18.35 4.53
C LEU A 449 -20.83 19.71 5.20
N ALA A 450 -19.84 20.59 5.13
CA ALA A 450 -19.89 21.91 5.75
C ALA A 450 -20.26 21.86 7.26
N GLY A 451 -19.79 20.84 7.99
CA GLY A 451 -20.04 20.70 9.44
C GLY A 451 -21.46 20.27 9.81
N SER A 452 -22.26 19.75 8.88
CA SER A 452 -23.60 19.24 9.17
C SER A 452 -23.88 17.91 8.47
N TRP A 453 -24.65 17.05 9.14
CA TRP A 453 -25.11 15.79 8.57
C TRP A 453 -26.18 16.04 7.50
N LYS A 454 -26.04 15.37 6.35
CA LYS A 454 -27.07 15.37 5.30
C LYS A 454 -28.22 14.46 5.69
N LYS A 455 -29.44 14.92 5.41
CA LYS A 455 -30.65 14.09 5.48
C LYS A 455 -30.54 12.97 4.45
N GLN A 456 -30.86 11.75 4.88
CA GLN A 456 -30.94 10.59 4.02
C GLN A 456 -32.17 10.71 3.11
N VAL A 457 -31.95 10.57 1.81
CA VAL A 457 -32.98 10.61 0.78
C VAL A 457 -32.49 9.86 -0.45
N ALA A 458 -33.33 9.03 -1.05
CA ALA A 458 -32.99 8.31 -2.28
C ALA A 458 -32.52 9.30 -3.36
N SER A 459 -31.29 9.13 -3.82
CA SER A 459 -30.65 10.03 -4.79
C SER A 459 -30.78 9.52 -6.24
N GLY A 460 -31.00 8.22 -6.42
CA GLY A 460 -30.89 7.52 -7.69
C GLY A 460 -29.44 7.44 -8.19
N VAL A 461 -28.46 7.61 -7.29
CA VAL A 461 -27.03 7.53 -7.57
C VAL A 461 -26.49 6.31 -6.84
N GLU A 462 -26.49 5.17 -7.53
CA GLU A 462 -25.98 3.91 -7.00
C GLU A 462 -24.47 3.78 -7.17
N ILE A 463 -23.81 3.25 -6.15
CA ILE A 463 -22.37 3.01 -6.11
C ILE A 463 -22.04 1.63 -5.51
N ILE A 464 -20.92 1.06 -5.96
CA ILE A 464 -20.34 -0.14 -5.36
C ILE A 464 -19.28 0.23 -4.31
N CYS A 465 -19.54 -0.14 -3.06
CA CYS A 465 -18.58 -0.08 -1.97
C CYS A 465 -17.70 -1.33 -2.00
N ALA A 466 -16.61 -1.28 -2.77
CA ALA A 466 -15.58 -2.30 -2.81
C ALA A 466 -14.23 -1.68 -2.49
N GLY A 467 -13.48 -2.30 -1.57
CA GLY A 467 -12.07 -1.95 -1.37
C GLY A 467 -11.29 -2.16 -2.67
N ARG A 468 -10.24 -1.36 -2.89
CA ARG A 468 -9.39 -1.46 -4.08
C ARG A 468 -8.86 -2.88 -4.35
N PRO A 469 -8.43 -3.67 -3.35
CA PRO A 469 -8.01 -5.05 -3.57
C PRO A 469 -9.08 -5.94 -4.19
N LEU A 470 -10.33 -5.82 -3.74
CA LEU A 470 -11.45 -6.59 -4.29
C LEU A 470 -11.74 -6.18 -5.73
N LEU A 471 -11.71 -4.89 -6.02
CA LEU A 471 -11.91 -4.34 -7.36
C LEU A 471 -10.81 -4.81 -8.33
N GLU A 472 -9.54 -4.67 -7.96
CA GLU A 472 -8.40 -5.12 -8.77
C GLU A 472 -8.46 -6.63 -9.01
N TRP A 473 -8.81 -7.42 -7.98
CA TRP A 473 -8.98 -8.87 -8.09
C TRP A 473 -10.09 -9.27 -9.06
N CYS A 474 -11.25 -8.62 -9.01
CA CYS A 474 -12.36 -8.91 -9.94
C CYS A 474 -11.97 -8.61 -11.39
N VAL A 475 -11.27 -7.51 -11.64
CA VAL A 475 -10.73 -7.17 -12.96
C VAL A 475 -9.70 -8.19 -13.40
N ARG A 476 -8.76 -8.54 -12.52
CA ARG A 476 -7.69 -9.47 -12.83
C ARG A 476 -8.21 -10.84 -13.27
N ARG A 477 -9.19 -11.38 -12.54
CA ARG A 477 -9.81 -12.67 -12.88
C ARG A 477 -10.42 -12.72 -14.26
N ARG A 478 -10.85 -11.57 -14.79
CA ARG A 478 -11.38 -11.47 -16.16
C ARG A 478 -10.27 -11.42 -17.21
N LEU A 479 -9.06 -11.08 -16.82
CA LEU A 479 -7.87 -11.09 -17.68
C LEU A 479 -7.15 -12.43 -17.68
N ASP A 480 -7.29 -13.26 -16.64
CA ASP A 480 -6.62 -14.57 -16.56
C ASP A 480 -6.98 -15.52 -17.72
N GLY A 481 -8.10 -15.29 -18.41
CA GLY A 481 -8.54 -16.05 -19.58
C GLY A 481 -8.22 -15.41 -20.94
N GLU A 482 -7.53 -14.27 -20.97
CA GLU A 482 -7.22 -13.53 -22.21
C GLU A 482 -5.88 -14.00 -22.79
N PRO A 483 -5.86 -14.80 -23.87
CA PRO A 483 -4.62 -15.39 -24.40
C PRO A 483 -3.66 -14.36 -24.97
N ASP A 484 -4.16 -13.18 -25.34
CA ASP A 484 -3.39 -12.13 -25.98
C ASP A 484 -2.66 -11.24 -24.97
N ILE A 485 -2.86 -11.45 -23.66
CA ILE A 485 -2.26 -10.64 -22.60
C ILE A 485 -1.24 -11.48 -21.81
N ASP A 486 0.03 -11.05 -21.82
CA ASP A 486 1.10 -11.63 -21.00
C ASP A 486 1.49 -10.69 -19.86
N TYR A 487 1.66 -11.24 -18.66
CA TYR A 487 2.20 -10.50 -17.53
C TYR A 487 3.67 -10.84 -17.28
N ARG A 488 4.49 -9.80 -17.15
CA ARG A 488 5.89 -9.86 -16.72
C ARG A 488 5.98 -9.32 -15.29
N TYR A 489 5.84 -10.21 -14.31
CA TYR A 489 5.93 -9.89 -12.89
C TYR A 489 7.38 -9.73 -12.43
N GLU A 490 7.57 -9.12 -11.26
CA GLU A 490 8.88 -8.86 -10.65
C GLU A 490 9.83 -8.13 -11.62
N SER A 491 9.26 -7.26 -12.46
CA SER A 491 9.93 -6.61 -13.57
C SER A 491 9.70 -5.10 -13.51
N GLU A 492 10.77 -4.30 -13.57
CA GLU A 492 10.70 -2.84 -13.58
C GLU A 492 11.17 -2.29 -14.93
N VAL A 493 10.49 -1.28 -15.47
CA VAL A 493 10.98 -0.56 -16.67
C VAL A 493 12.10 0.40 -16.27
N ALA A 494 13.28 0.20 -16.86
CA ALA A 494 14.46 1.02 -16.62
C ALA A 494 14.56 2.20 -17.61
N ASP A 495 14.25 1.97 -18.89
CA ASP A 495 14.32 3.00 -19.94
C ASP A 495 13.39 2.69 -21.13
N LEU A 496 13.33 3.62 -22.10
CA LEU A 496 12.58 3.51 -23.34
C LEU A 496 13.54 3.24 -24.52
N ILE A 497 13.06 2.53 -25.54
CA ILE A 497 13.79 2.35 -26.81
C ILE A 497 13.25 3.31 -27.86
N LEU A 498 14.09 4.25 -28.31
CA LEU A 498 13.75 5.26 -29.30
C LEU A 498 14.35 4.95 -30.67
N ASP A 499 13.50 4.88 -31.68
CA ASP A 499 13.89 5.03 -33.08
C ASP A 499 14.04 6.53 -33.38
N ARG A 500 15.30 6.98 -33.53
CA ARG A 500 15.61 8.40 -33.76
C ARG A 500 15.17 8.87 -35.14
N ASP A 501 15.22 8.01 -36.15
CA ASP A 501 14.90 8.37 -37.54
C ASP A 501 13.39 8.61 -37.70
N ASN A 502 12.59 7.77 -37.03
CA ASN A 502 11.14 7.86 -37.09
C ASN A 502 10.51 8.66 -35.95
N HIS A 503 11.32 9.10 -34.97
CA HIS A 503 10.88 9.79 -33.76
C HIS A 503 9.76 9.00 -33.04
N ALA A 504 10.01 7.70 -32.81
CA ALA A 504 9.03 6.76 -32.29
C ALA A 504 9.62 5.88 -31.18
N VAL A 505 8.87 5.69 -30.12
CA VAL A 505 9.19 4.68 -29.10
C VAL A 505 8.78 3.32 -29.67
N ILE A 506 9.74 2.38 -29.69
CA ILE A 506 9.60 1.05 -30.31
C ILE A 506 9.81 -0.10 -29.32
N GLY A 507 9.82 0.20 -28.02
CA GLY A 507 9.99 -0.79 -26.97
C GLY A 507 10.42 -0.16 -25.64
N VAL A 508 10.64 -1.03 -24.66
CA VAL A 508 11.11 -0.65 -23.32
C VAL A 508 12.25 -1.55 -22.87
N VAL A 509 13.11 -1.02 -22.00
CA VAL A 509 14.14 -1.77 -21.30
C VAL A 509 13.57 -2.20 -19.95
N VAL A 510 13.62 -3.50 -19.65
CA VAL A 510 13.08 -4.08 -18.42
C VAL A 510 14.20 -4.72 -17.63
N THR A 511 14.20 -4.51 -16.32
CA THR A 511 15.10 -5.17 -15.38
C THR A 511 14.33 -6.16 -14.53
N ARG A 512 14.83 -7.39 -14.42
CA ARG A 512 14.30 -8.47 -13.59
C ARG A 512 15.47 -9.22 -12.94
N ASN A 513 15.44 -9.36 -11.62
CA ASN A 513 16.51 -10.03 -10.85
C ASN A 513 17.94 -9.50 -11.12
N GLY A 514 18.06 -8.22 -11.47
CA GLY A 514 19.34 -7.58 -11.83
C GLY A 514 19.79 -7.81 -13.28
N GLU A 515 19.07 -8.62 -14.05
CA GLU A 515 19.28 -8.80 -15.49
C GLU A 515 18.40 -7.84 -16.28
N THR A 516 18.89 -7.38 -17.43
CA THR A 516 18.20 -6.40 -18.29
C THR A 516 17.86 -7.02 -19.65
N GLU A 517 16.60 -6.88 -20.07
CA GLU A 517 16.11 -7.29 -21.39
C GLU A 517 15.40 -6.14 -22.11
N ILE A 518 15.37 -6.19 -23.45
CA ILE A 518 14.56 -5.28 -24.26
C ILE A 518 13.25 -5.98 -24.61
N LEU A 519 12.13 -5.33 -24.33
CA LEU A 519 10.79 -5.73 -24.80
C LEU A 519 10.38 -4.87 -26.01
N PRO A 520 10.41 -5.42 -27.23
CA PRO A 520 9.98 -4.71 -28.44
C PRO A 520 8.47 -4.46 -28.43
N ALA A 521 8.05 -3.26 -28.84
CA ALA A 521 6.65 -2.86 -28.88
C ALA A 521 6.39 -1.86 -30.01
N GLU A 522 5.27 -2.01 -30.70
CA GLU A 522 4.77 -1.00 -31.63
C GLU A 522 4.07 0.16 -30.92
N PHE A 523 3.60 -0.09 -29.69
CA PHE A 523 2.92 0.91 -28.87
C PHE A 523 3.16 0.67 -27.38
N VAL A 524 3.43 1.75 -26.64
CA VAL A 524 3.70 1.72 -25.19
C VAL A 524 2.69 2.60 -24.47
N VAL A 525 2.02 2.04 -23.47
CA VAL A 525 1.15 2.76 -22.54
C VAL A 525 1.80 2.83 -21.17
N ASP A 526 2.08 4.04 -20.71
CA ASP A 526 2.57 4.31 -19.38
C ASP A 526 1.41 4.45 -18.38
N ALA A 527 1.29 3.43 -17.53
CA ALA A 527 0.33 3.34 -16.44
C ALA A 527 1.04 3.10 -15.09
N ALA A 528 2.31 3.52 -14.98
CA ALA A 528 3.17 3.32 -13.81
C ALA A 528 2.69 4.12 -12.58
N GLY A 529 1.71 5.00 -12.77
CA GLY A 529 1.15 5.88 -11.76
C GLY A 529 2.02 7.12 -11.54
N LYS A 530 1.87 7.75 -10.38
CA LYS A 530 2.51 9.03 -10.04
C LYS A 530 4.03 9.04 -10.22
N ASN A 531 4.68 7.88 -10.07
CA ASN A 531 6.13 7.74 -10.09
C ASN A 531 6.63 7.22 -11.43
N THR A 532 5.97 7.62 -12.52
CA THR A 532 6.34 7.19 -13.86
C THR A 532 7.81 7.53 -14.16
N PRO A 533 8.58 6.57 -14.74
CA PRO A 533 9.95 6.83 -15.17
C PRO A 533 10.01 7.61 -16.50
N VAL A 534 8.88 7.78 -17.19
CA VAL A 534 8.82 8.24 -18.58
C VAL A 534 9.38 9.65 -18.78
N PRO A 535 9.01 10.70 -18.01
CA PRO A 535 9.58 12.03 -18.21
C PRO A 535 11.11 12.05 -18.10
N ALA A 536 11.68 11.31 -17.15
CA ALA A 536 13.12 11.20 -16.98
C ALA A 536 13.78 10.41 -18.13
N ALA A 537 13.14 9.34 -18.61
CA ALA A 537 13.60 8.57 -19.78
C ALA A 537 13.61 9.42 -21.06
N LEU A 538 12.57 10.22 -21.30
CA LEU A 538 12.52 11.16 -22.43
C LEU A 538 13.71 12.13 -22.39
N GLY A 539 13.99 12.71 -21.23
CA GLY A 539 15.14 13.61 -21.03
C GLY A 539 16.48 12.93 -21.31
N ARG A 540 16.69 11.69 -20.84
CA ARG A 540 17.91 10.91 -21.14
C ARG A 540 18.08 10.60 -22.62
N LEU A 541 16.98 10.41 -23.35
CA LEU A 541 16.98 10.17 -24.79
C LEU A 541 17.23 11.46 -25.62
N GLY A 542 17.29 12.62 -24.97
CA GLY A 542 17.44 13.94 -25.60
C GLY A 542 16.16 14.47 -26.21
N LEU A 543 15.00 13.98 -25.76
CA LEU A 543 13.69 14.49 -26.17
C LEU A 543 13.23 15.62 -25.24
N ASP A 544 12.25 16.40 -25.73
CA ASP A 544 11.52 17.37 -24.92
C ASP A 544 10.86 16.66 -23.72
N THR A 545 10.79 17.33 -22.58
CA THR A 545 10.19 16.78 -21.35
C THR A 545 8.97 17.61 -20.97
N PRO A 546 7.85 16.97 -20.58
CA PRO A 546 6.64 17.72 -20.20
C PRO A 546 6.90 18.59 -18.97
N GLU A 547 6.38 19.82 -18.99
CA GLU A 547 6.35 20.65 -17.79
C GLU A 547 5.44 20.03 -16.73
N THR A 548 5.77 20.26 -15.46
CA THR A 548 5.01 19.74 -14.32
C THR A 548 4.30 20.87 -13.59
N GLU A 549 2.99 20.75 -13.40
CA GLU A 549 2.23 21.58 -12.47
C GLU A 549 2.02 20.82 -11.15
N GLU A 550 2.43 21.43 -10.01
CA GLU A 550 2.33 20.81 -8.69
C GLU A 550 1.66 21.72 -7.64
N ASP A 551 0.83 21.11 -6.80
CA ASP A 551 0.27 21.72 -5.60
C ASP A 551 0.60 20.91 -4.36
N HIS A 552 1.17 21.59 -3.36
CA HIS A 552 1.59 20.97 -2.10
C HIS A 552 0.38 20.85 -1.18
N ILE A 553 -0.11 19.63 -1.05
CA ILE A 553 -1.28 19.31 -0.22
C ILE A 553 -0.82 18.76 1.13
N ASN A 554 0.21 17.90 1.11
CA ASN A 554 0.70 17.15 2.26
C ASN A 554 -0.44 16.44 3.01
N CYS A 555 -1.11 15.52 2.32
CA CYS A 555 -2.19 14.73 2.88
C CYS A 555 -1.65 13.43 3.47
N PHE A 556 -2.03 13.11 4.70
CA PHE A 556 -1.67 11.87 5.37
C PHE A 556 -2.90 10.98 5.56
N TYR A 557 -2.78 9.69 5.24
CA TYR A 557 -3.80 8.66 5.39
C TYR A 557 -3.38 7.65 6.45
N SER A 558 -4.30 7.35 7.36
CA SER A 558 -4.16 6.26 8.30
C SER A 558 -5.39 5.37 8.21
N THR A 559 -5.22 4.06 8.09
CA THR A 559 -6.35 3.12 8.00
C THR A 559 -6.14 1.91 8.88
N MET A 560 -7.21 1.53 9.57
CA MET A 560 -7.26 0.33 10.39
C MET A 560 -8.59 -0.38 10.17
N GLN A 561 -8.54 -1.70 10.07
CA GLN A 561 -9.71 -2.57 10.04
C GLN A 561 -10.03 -3.04 11.45
N HIS A 562 -11.32 -3.19 11.75
CA HIS A 562 -11.83 -3.57 13.06
C HIS A 562 -12.79 -4.76 12.91
N ASN A 563 -12.75 -5.69 13.86
CA ASN A 563 -13.80 -6.70 13.98
C ASN A 563 -15.04 -6.03 14.62
N VAL A 564 -16.21 -6.21 13.98
CA VAL A 564 -17.49 -5.66 14.45
C VAL A 564 -18.41 -6.80 14.87
N PRO A 565 -18.87 -6.83 16.13
CA PRO A 565 -19.81 -7.83 16.56
C PRO A 565 -21.23 -7.52 16.02
N PRO A 566 -22.09 -8.54 15.78
CA PRO A 566 -23.36 -8.39 15.07
C PRO A 566 -24.33 -7.35 15.66
N GLU A 567 -24.29 -7.13 16.97
CA GLU A 567 -25.10 -6.15 17.71
C GLU A 567 -24.64 -4.70 17.49
N ARG A 568 -23.38 -4.50 17.08
CA ARG A 568 -22.83 -3.17 16.72
C ARG A 568 -22.83 -2.89 15.22
N ALA A 569 -23.16 -3.88 14.40
CA ALA A 569 -23.22 -3.71 12.95
C ALA A 569 -24.33 -2.73 12.54
N TRP A 570 -23.97 -1.68 11.78
CA TRP A 570 -24.93 -0.68 11.32
C TRP A 570 -26.03 -1.31 10.46
N ARG A 571 -27.27 -0.86 10.64
CA ARG A 571 -28.45 -1.34 9.89
C ARG A 571 -29.00 -0.29 8.94
N ASP A 572 -28.79 0.98 9.27
CA ASP A 572 -29.27 2.19 8.61
C ASP A 572 -28.35 2.69 7.47
N ARG A 573 -27.10 2.22 7.43
CA ARG A 573 -26.08 2.71 6.50
C ARG A 573 -25.03 1.66 6.17
N VAL A 574 -24.25 1.90 5.13
CA VAL A 574 -23.07 1.09 4.78
C VAL A 574 -21.78 1.89 4.94
N MET A 575 -21.85 3.21 4.72
CA MET A 575 -20.70 4.10 4.67
C MET A 575 -20.99 5.37 5.47
N THR A 576 -19.98 5.85 6.19
CA THR A 576 -19.95 7.19 6.80
C THR A 576 -18.79 7.96 6.19
N ILE A 577 -19.04 9.20 5.73
CA ILE A 577 -17.99 10.10 5.22
C ILE A 577 -18.14 11.47 5.86
N CYS A 578 -17.05 12.00 6.39
CA CYS A 578 -16.97 13.35 6.94
C CYS A 578 -15.95 14.17 6.14
N TYR A 579 -16.45 15.06 5.29
CA TYR A 579 -15.60 15.97 4.53
C TYR A 579 -15.17 17.17 5.36
N ALA A 580 -13.88 17.51 5.28
CA ALA A 580 -13.37 18.77 5.78
C ALA A 580 -14.02 19.95 5.05
N HIS A 581 -14.57 20.92 5.79
CA HIS A 581 -14.92 22.21 5.22
C HIS A 581 -13.75 23.17 5.27
N ARG A 582 -13.15 23.42 4.11
CA ARG A 582 -11.93 24.23 3.96
C ARG A 582 -12.27 25.73 4.02
N PRO A 583 -11.43 26.59 4.61
CA PRO A 583 -10.15 26.30 5.27
C PRO A 583 -10.27 25.96 6.76
N TYR A 584 -11.48 25.90 7.33
CA TYR A 584 -11.71 25.76 8.78
C TYR A 584 -11.31 24.38 9.33
N GLN A 585 -11.45 23.34 8.51
CA GLN A 585 -11.12 21.97 8.88
C GLN A 585 -10.01 21.41 8.00
N ARG A 586 -9.16 20.59 8.62
CA ARG A 586 -8.04 19.88 7.98
C ARG A 586 -8.12 18.36 8.10
N TYR A 587 -9.20 17.84 8.68
CA TYR A 587 -9.38 16.41 8.90
C TYR A 587 -10.55 15.86 8.10
N TYR A 588 -10.38 14.66 7.56
CA TYR A 588 -11.39 13.92 6.82
C TYR A 588 -11.46 12.49 7.38
N ALA A 589 -12.66 11.92 7.39
CA ALA A 589 -12.85 10.53 7.79
C ALA A 589 -13.77 9.79 6.81
N ALA A 590 -13.47 8.52 6.60
CA ALA A 590 -14.36 7.57 5.93
C ALA A 590 -14.40 6.25 6.72
N GLN A 591 -15.56 5.63 6.77
CA GLN A 591 -15.75 4.33 7.39
C GLN A 591 -16.75 3.51 6.57
N PHE A 592 -16.43 2.25 6.24
CA PHE A 592 -17.41 1.34 5.65
C PHE A 592 -17.11 -0.12 5.91
N PHE A 593 -18.15 -0.95 5.81
CA PHE A 593 -18.03 -2.40 5.90
C PHE A 593 -17.43 -2.97 4.63
N THR A 594 -16.33 -3.72 4.76
CA THR A 594 -15.61 -4.31 3.62
C THR A 594 -16.17 -5.66 3.19
N ASP A 595 -17.12 -6.20 3.95
CA ASP A 595 -17.73 -7.51 3.75
C ASP A 595 -19.25 -7.42 3.93
N SER A 596 -19.98 -8.22 3.16
CA SER A 596 -21.45 -8.23 3.17
C SER A 596 -22.06 -8.67 4.51
N SER A 597 -21.33 -9.42 5.35
CA SER A 597 -21.78 -9.81 6.69
C SER A 597 -21.61 -8.70 7.73
N ARG A 598 -21.01 -7.55 7.37
CA ARG A 598 -20.78 -6.38 8.24
C ARG A 598 -19.96 -6.73 9.48
N SER A 599 -19.01 -7.64 9.32
CA SER A 599 -18.13 -8.10 10.39
C SER A 599 -16.79 -7.37 10.41
N VAL A 600 -16.43 -6.66 9.34
CA VAL A 600 -15.18 -5.91 9.21
C VAL A 600 -15.45 -4.46 8.82
N LEU A 601 -15.15 -3.55 9.73
CA LEU A 601 -15.24 -2.10 9.50
C LEU A 601 -13.86 -1.52 9.22
N ALA A 602 -13.64 -1.05 7.99
CA ALA A 602 -12.48 -0.24 7.66
C ALA A 602 -12.73 1.21 8.08
N THR A 603 -11.78 1.83 8.77
CA THR A 603 -11.78 3.27 9.09
C THR A 603 -10.55 3.92 8.48
N SER A 604 -10.75 4.93 7.63
CA SER A 604 -9.68 5.77 7.09
C SER A 604 -9.79 7.18 7.68
N LEU A 605 -8.70 7.64 8.27
CA LEU A 605 -8.53 8.96 8.86
C LEU A 605 -7.51 9.73 8.03
N VAL A 606 -7.81 10.99 7.75
CA VAL A 606 -6.98 11.82 6.89
C VAL A 606 -6.71 13.16 7.55
N GLY A 607 -5.45 13.59 7.51
CA GLY A 607 -5.01 14.92 7.93
C GLY A 607 -4.27 15.65 6.81
N TYR A 608 -4.64 16.91 6.57
CA TYR A 608 -3.93 17.81 5.67
C TYR A 608 -2.86 18.59 6.43
N ASN A 609 -1.72 18.79 5.77
CA ASN A 609 -0.52 19.40 6.34
C ASN A 609 -0.07 18.74 7.66
N PHE A 610 0.02 17.41 7.66
CA PHE A 610 0.20 16.59 8.86
C PHE A 610 1.37 15.62 8.70
N TYR A 611 2.20 15.49 9.74
CA TYR A 611 3.45 14.70 9.72
C TYR A 611 3.55 13.65 10.84
N SER A 612 2.57 13.57 11.75
CA SER A 612 2.65 12.71 12.93
C SER A 612 1.53 11.66 12.95
N PRO A 613 1.58 10.65 12.08
CA PRO A 613 0.51 9.68 11.95
C PRO A 613 0.31 8.81 13.19
N PRO A 614 -0.91 8.31 13.45
CA PRO A 614 -1.11 7.26 14.43
C PRO A 614 -0.29 6.02 14.08
N ARG A 615 0.35 5.42 15.08
CA ARG A 615 1.27 4.30 14.91
C ARG A 615 0.78 3.00 15.52
N ASN A 616 -0.13 3.10 16.48
CA ASN A 616 -0.75 1.98 17.17
C ASN A 616 -2.27 2.19 17.28
N PRO A 617 -3.03 1.16 17.70
CA PRO A 617 -4.48 1.27 17.82
C PRO A 617 -4.97 2.39 18.75
N ASP A 618 -4.25 2.68 19.85
CA ASP A 618 -4.67 3.70 20.82
C ASP A 618 -4.51 5.11 20.26
N GLU A 619 -3.37 5.38 19.63
CA GLU A 619 -3.14 6.62 18.88
C GLU A 619 -4.14 6.77 17.74
N PHE A 620 -4.48 5.67 17.05
CA PHE A 620 -5.47 5.68 15.97
C PHE A 620 -6.85 6.11 16.48
N ARG A 621 -7.30 5.59 17.64
CA ARG A 621 -8.57 6.02 18.28
C ARG A 621 -8.52 7.47 18.74
N ALA A 622 -7.41 7.89 19.34
CA ALA A 622 -7.22 9.28 19.75
C ALA A 622 -7.30 10.23 18.54
N PHE A 623 -6.72 9.83 17.41
CA PHE A 623 -6.80 10.57 16.15
C PHE A 623 -8.23 10.56 15.57
N ALA A 624 -8.94 9.42 15.65
CA ALA A 624 -10.33 9.31 15.19
C ALA A 624 -11.28 10.29 15.91
N ARG A 625 -11.02 10.59 17.19
CA ARG A 625 -11.81 11.58 17.97
C ARG A 625 -11.56 13.03 17.54
N GLN A 626 -10.48 13.31 16.80
CA GLN A 626 -10.17 14.65 16.26
C GLN A 626 -10.78 14.89 14.88
N MET A 627 -11.44 13.88 14.29
CA MET A 627 -12.13 14.03 13.02
C MET A 627 -13.26 15.07 13.12
N PRO A 628 -13.85 15.52 12.00
CA PRO A 628 -14.90 16.57 12.03
C PRO A 628 -16.04 16.34 13.01
N THR A 629 -16.27 15.08 13.42
CA THR A 629 -17.15 14.70 14.52
C THR A 629 -16.47 13.64 15.39
N PRO A 630 -16.60 13.70 16.73
CA PRO A 630 -16.10 12.67 17.62
C PRO A 630 -16.81 11.32 17.44
N GLU A 631 -17.99 11.30 16.80
CA GLU A 631 -18.73 10.07 16.48
C GLU A 631 -17.87 9.05 15.74
N ILE A 632 -16.92 9.48 14.89
CA ILE A 632 -16.00 8.58 14.18
C ILE A 632 -15.18 7.72 15.15
N GLY A 633 -14.67 8.34 16.23
CA GLY A 633 -13.94 7.64 17.28
C GLY A 633 -14.85 6.76 18.13
N SER A 634 -16.02 7.27 18.52
CA SER A 634 -16.99 6.51 19.33
C SER A 634 -17.47 5.23 18.63
N GLU A 635 -17.64 5.26 17.30
CA GLU A 635 -18.05 4.09 16.52
C GLU A 635 -17.03 2.95 16.56
N ILE A 636 -15.74 3.26 16.69
CA ILE A 636 -14.68 2.24 16.78
C ILE A 636 -14.28 1.88 18.20
N ASP A 637 -14.58 2.73 19.20
CA ASP A 637 -14.22 2.51 20.59
C ASP A 637 -14.64 1.11 21.08
N GLY A 638 -13.70 0.37 21.69
CA GLY A 638 -13.91 -1.00 22.17
C GLY A 638 -13.91 -2.11 21.11
N LEU A 639 -13.89 -1.78 19.80
CA LEU A 639 -13.76 -2.80 18.75
C LEU A 639 -12.35 -3.37 18.70
N GLU A 640 -12.21 -4.68 18.51
CA GLU A 640 -10.90 -5.31 18.39
C GLU A 640 -10.21 -4.92 17.06
N PRO A 641 -8.94 -4.46 17.06
CA PRO A 641 -8.18 -4.23 15.85
C PRO A 641 -7.99 -5.53 15.06
N ARG A 642 -8.45 -5.55 13.81
CA ARG A 642 -8.23 -6.66 12.86
C ARG A 642 -6.92 -6.54 12.10
N SER A 643 -6.45 -5.30 11.89
CA SER A 643 -5.21 -5.00 11.19
C SER A 643 -4.31 -4.08 12.00
N GLN A 644 -3.05 -3.95 11.56
CA GLN A 644 -2.21 -2.83 11.96
C GLN A 644 -2.74 -1.50 11.40
N VAL A 645 -2.13 -0.39 11.82
CA VAL A 645 -2.37 0.92 11.22
C VAL A 645 -1.57 1.03 9.92
N PHE A 646 -2.26 1.06 8.80
CA PHE A 646 -1.66 1.33 7.51
C PHE A 646 -1.56 2.83 7.30
N ASN A 647 -0.35 3.31 7.03
CA ASN A 647 -0.04 4.71 6.88
C ASN A 647 0.46 5.01 5.47
N PHE A 648 -0.02 6.11 4.88
CA PHE A 648 0.38 6.55 3.55
C PHE A 648 0.37 8.06 3.44
N ARG A 649 1.42 8.63 2.86
CA ARG A 649 1.57 10.06 2.66
C ARG A 649 1.45 10.42 1.19
N TYR A 650 0.68 11.46 0.92
CA TYR A 650 0.49 12.05 -0.39
C TYR A 650 0.94 13.53 -0.38
N PRO A 651 2.21 13.82 -0.73
CA PRO A 651 2.78 15.15 -0.55
C PRO A 651 2.21 16.18 -1.53
N THR A 652 2.05 15.79 -2.80
CA THR A 652 1.71 16.69 -3.90
C THR A 652 0.65 16.12 -4.82
N MET A 653 -0.25 16.97 -5.28
CA MET A 653 -1.00 16.76 -6.51
C MET A 653 -0.14 17.22 -7.69
N GLN A 654 -0.16 16.48 -8.79
CA GLN A 654 0.78 16.64 -9.89
C GLN A 654 0.11 16.41 -11.26
N ARG A 655 0.46 17.24 -12.24
CA ARG A 655 0.06 17.07 -13.64
C ARG A 655 1.25 17.31 -14.56
N TRP A 656 1.39 16.44 -15.56
CA TRP A 656 2.38 16.57 -16.62
C TRP A 656 1.72 17.11 -17.89
N HIS A 657 2.24 18.22 -18.42
CA HIS A 657 1.70 18.92 -19.58
C HIS A 657 2.26 18.35 -20.91
N TYR A 658 1.99 17.07 -21.18
CA TYR A 658 2.38 16.43 -22.44
C TYR A 658 1.71 17.11 -23.65
N GLU A 659 0.53 17.70 -23.48
CA GLU A 659 -0.19 18.43 -24.53
C GLU A 659 0.58 19.65 -25.06
N ASP A 660 1.47 20.22 -24.24
CA ASP A 660 2.23 21.44 -24.52
C ASP A 660 3.64 21.16 -25.08
N MET A 661 4.06 19.89 -25.06
CA MET A 661 5.34 19.47 -25.64
C MET A 661 5.41 19.82 -27.13
N LYS A 662 6.57 20.33 -27.55
CA LYS A 662 6.82 20.73 -28.95
C LYS A 662 6.87 19.50 -29.85
N THR A 663 7.63 18.51 -29.41
CA THR A 663 7.84 17.23 -30.10
C THR A 663 7.40 16.08 -29.22
N LEU A 664 6.37 15.36 -29.67
CA LEU A 664 5.87 14.15 -29.03
C LEU A 664 6.36 12.93 -29.81
N PRO A 665 7.03 11.95 -29.17
CA PRO A 665 7.36 10.71 -29.85
C PRO A 665 6.08 9.94 -30.19
N SER A 666 6.07 9.29 -31.35
CA SER A 666 5.01 8.35 -31.70
C SER A 666 5.15 7.06 -30.89
N GLY A 667 4.08 6.29 -30.75
CA GLY A 667 4.14 4.98 -30.08
C GLY A 667 4.19 5.02 -28.55
N LEU A 668 3.99 6.19 -27.91
CA LEU A 668 3.97 6.33 -26.45
C LEU A 668 2.83 7.23 -25.99
N VAL A 669 2.07 6.77 -24.99
CA VAL A 669 1.06 7.58 -24.28
C VAL A 669 1.07 7.29 -22.79
N SER A 670 0.80 8.29 -21.95
CA SER A 670 0.61 8.13 -20.50
C SER A 670 -0.88 8.23 -20.11
N ILE A 671 -1.29 7.46 -19.09
CA ILE A 671 -2.65 7.42 -18.54
C ILE A 671 -2.66 7.50 -17.01
N GLY A 672 -3.80 7.88 -16.43
CA GLY A 672 -4.02 7.85 -14.99
C GLY A 672 -3.06 8.77 -14.25
N ASP A 673 -2.54 8.32 -13.11
CA ASP A 673 -1.66 9.13 -12.28
C ASP A 673 -0.29 9.40 -12.93
N ALA A 674 0.08 8.65 -13.99
CA ALA A 674 1.28 8.95 -14.78
C ALA A 674 1.14 10.21 -15.65
N TYR A 675 -0.10 10.60 -15.96
CA TYR A 675 -0.42 11.87 -16.62
C TYR A 675 -0.82 12.97 -15.62
N CYS A 676 -1.78 12.67 -14.75
CA CYS A 676 -2.32 13.65 -13.79
C CYS A 676 -2.80 12.92 -12.52
N SER A 677 -2.11 13.14 -11.40
CA SER A 677 -2.37 12.55 -10.08
C SER A 677 -3.01 13.58 -9.16
N ALA A 678 -4.31 13.43 -8.87
CA ALA A 678 -5.11 14.38 -8.08
C ALA A 678 -5.09 14.09 -6.56
N ASP A 679 -5.67 14.98 -5.75
CA ASP A 679 -5.93 14.74 -4.32
C ASP A 679 -6.69 13.40 -4.12
N PRO A 680 -6.13 12.42 -3.40
CA PRO A 680 -6.75 11.10 -3.30
C PRO A 680 -8.06 11.09 -2.49
N VAL A 681 -8.32 12.10 -1.64
CA VAL A 681 -9.59 12.21 -0.89
C VAL A 681 -10.79 12.40 -1.84
N SER A 682 -10.56 12.88 -3.06
CA SER A 682 -11.59 13.02 -4.07
C SER A 682 -12.12 11.68 -4.62
N GLY A 683 -11.34 10.58 -4.51
CA GLY A 683 -11.65 9.31 -5.16
C GLY A 683 -11.59 9.35 -6.70
N ALA A 684 -11.08 10.42 -7.31
CA ALA A 684 -11.18 10.66 -8.75
C ALA A 684 -10.16 9.89 -9.61
N GLY A 685 -9.02 9.45 -9.05
CA GLY A 685 -7.89 8.93 -9.82
C GLY A 685 -8.23 7.76 -10.75
N MET A 686 -8.83 6.69 -10.21
CA MET A 686 -9.24 5.51 -11.01
C MET A 686 -10.29 5.87 -12.07
N THR A 687 -11.27 6.70 -11.69
CA THR A 687 -12.33 7.14 -12.60
C THR A 687 -11.76 7.94 -13.77
N LYS A 688 -10.87 8.89 -13.49
CA LYS A 688 -10.18 9.69 -14.49
C LYS A 688 -9.40 8.79 -15.45
N ALA A 689 -8.61 7.86 -14.94
CA ALA A 689 -7.83 6.93 -15.76
C ALA A 689 -8.71 6.12 -16.73
N LEU A 690 -9.87 5.65 -16.28
CA LEU A 690 -10.83 4.92 -17.12
C LEU A 690 -11.48 5.82 -18.20
N LEU A 691 -11.76 7.08 -17.89
CA LEU A 691 -12.26 8.06 -18.87
C LEU A 691 -11.20 8.42 -19.92
N GLU A 692 -9.93 8.56 -19.51
CA GLU A 692 -8.81 8.78 -20.43
C GLU A 692 -8.62 7.59 -21.37
N LEU A 693 -8.75 6.39 -20.82
CA LEU A 693 -8.68 5.15 -21.59
C LEU A 693 -9.82 5.01 -22.60
N ASP A 694 -11.03 5.47 -22.27
CA ASP A 694 -12.14 5.52 -23.24
C ASP A 694 -11.82 6.45 -24.43
N GLU A 695 -11.15 7.59 -24.20
CA GLU A 695 -10.66 8.45 -25.28
C GLU A 695 -9.55 7.78 -26.11
N LEU A 696 -8.64 7.05 -25.48
CA LEU A 696 -7.64 6.24 -26.20
C LEU A 696 -8.32 5.18 -27.09
N ARG A 697 -9.26 4.40 -26.54
CA ARG A 697 -10.03 3.37 -27.26
C ARG A 697 -10.75 3.94 -28.47
N LYS A 698 -11.40 5.11 -28.34
CA LYS A 698 -12.07 5.81 -29.45
C LYS A 698 -11.10 6.23 -30.55
N LEU A 699 -9.87 6.60 -30.20
CA LEU A 699 -8.84 6.96 -31.18
C LEU A 699 -8.26 5.73 -31.87
N LEU A 700 -7.95 4.67 -31.12
CA LEU A 700 -7.45 3.40 -31.67
C LEU A 700 -8.40 2.81 -32.72
N ARG A 701 -9.71 2.81 -32.45
CA ARG A 701 -10.75 2.33 -33.39
C ARG A 701 -10.83 3.10 -34.70
N LYS A 702 -10.35 4.34 -34.75
CA LYS A 702 -10.29 5.13 -35.99
C LYS A 702 -9.07 4.78 -36.86
N GLY A 703 -8.19 3.90 -36.38
CA GLY A 703 -6.93 3.57 -37.03
C GLY A 703 -5.89 4.68 -36.91
N HIS A 704 -4.72 4.45 -37.51
CA HIS A 704 -3.62 5.42 -37.64
C HIS A 704 -2.77 5.67 -36.39
N ILE A 705 -2.39 4.62 -35.65
CA ILE A 705 -1.45 4.76 -34.51
C ILE A 705 -0.08 5.36 -34.91
N HIS A 706 0.32 5.23 -36.18
CA HIS A 706 1.54 5.81 -36.74
C HIS A 706 1.37 7.24 -37.28
N ASP A 707 0.16 7.80 -37.26
CA ASP A 707 -0.02 9.21 -37.58
C ASP A 707 0.69 10.07 -36.52
N LYS A 708 1.60 10.94 -36.96
CA LYS A 708 2.33 11.88 -36.10
C LYS A 708 1.40 12.76 -35.25
N ARG A 709 0.13 12.92 -35.64
CA ARG A 709 -0.90 13.66 -34.89
C ARG A 709 -1.68 12.80 -33.90
N PHE A 710 -1.54 11.48 -33.89
CA PHE A 710 -2.28 10.58 -32.99
C PHE A 710 -2.06 10.94 -31.52
N VAL A 711 -0.79 10.94 -31.09
CA VAL A 711 -0.40 11.21 -29.70
C VAL A 711 -0.83 12.62 -29.27
N ARG A 712 -0.66 13.62 -30.13
CA ARG A 712 -1.12 15.00 -29.86
C ARG A 712 -2.66 15.09 -29.78
N ARG A 713 -3.42 14.37 -30.61
CA ARG A 713 -4.89 14.31 -30.52
C ARG A 713 -5.35 13.64 -29.24
N TYR A 714 -4.63 12.60 -28.80
CA TYR A 714 -4.88 11.93 -27.53
C TYR A 714 -4.66 12.88 -26.34
N TYR A 715 -3.49 13.51 -26.22
CA TYR A 715 -3.21 14.43 -25.11
C TYR A 715 -4.17 15.61 -25.05
N ARG A 716 -4.57 16.19 -26.19
CA ARG A 716 -5.60 17.25 -26.24
C ARG A 716 -6.99 16.82 -25.76
N ARG A 717 -7.33 15.52 -25.87
CA ARG A 717 -8.62 15.01 -25.40
C ARG A 717 -8.60 14.75 -23.91
N ILE A 718 -7.54 14.11 -23.42
CA ILE A 718 -7.41 13.80 -22.00
C ILE A 718 -7.11 15.05 -21.17
N SER A 719 -6.48 16.08 -21.74
CA SER A 719 -6.28 17.36 -21.05
C SER A 719 -7.60 17.98 -20.63
N CYS A 720 -8.66 17.90 -21.45
CA CYS A 720 -10.00 18.36 -21.05
C CYS A 720 -10.60 17.57 -19.88
N ILE A 721 -10.29 16.27 -19.77
CA ILE A 721 -10.71 15.44 -18.63
C ILE A 721 -9.92 15.87 -17.40
N ALA A 722 -8.59 16.02 -17.53
CA ALA A 722 -7.74 16.50 -16.45
C ALA A 722 -8.15 17.90 -15.98
N ASP A 723 -8.47 18.84 -16.88
CA ASP A 723 -8.93 20.19 -16.52
C ASP A 723 -10.18 20.16 -15.64
N LEU A 724 -11.11 19.24 -15.92
CA LEU A 724 -12.32 19.07 -15.12
C LEU A 724 -11.99 18.58 -13.69
N VAL A 725 -11.15 17.56 -13.58
CA VAL A 725 -10.75 16.98 -12.30
C VAL A 725 -9.90 17.97 -11.50
N TRP A 726 -8.94 18.58 -12.19
CA TRP A 726 -7.98 19.53 -11.65
C TRP A 726 -8.70 20.76 -11.11
N SER A 727 -9.56 21.43 -11.89
CA SER A 727 -10.28 22.63 -11.43
C SER A 727 -11.10 22.38 -10.16
N VAL A 728 -11.97 21.36 -10.16
CA VAL A 728 -12.86 21.06 -9.02
C VAL A 728 -12.08 20.76 -7.74
N ILE A 729 -11.03 19.96 -7.84
CA ILE A 729 -10.25 19.52 -6.67
C ILE A 729 -9.28 20.62 -6.22
N ARG A 730 -8.55 21.22 -7.17
CA ARG A 730 -7.56 22.25 -6.92
C ARG A 730 -8.17 23.48 -6.29
N GLU A 731 -9.32 23.94 -6.78
CA GLU A 731 -9.96 25.14 -6.22
C GLU A 731 -10.36 24.94 -4.75
N GLN A 732 -10.80 23.75 -4.38
CA GLN A 732 -11.02 23.44 -2.97
C GLN A 732 -9.71 23.43 -2.18
N ASN A 733 -8.61 22.94 -2.75
CA ASN A 733 -7.29 22.97 -2.10
C ASN A 733 -6.80 24.40 -1.90
N LEU A 734 -6.94 25.27 -2.91
CA LEU A 734 -6.54 26.69 -2.86
C LEU A 734 -7.29 27.52 -1.80
N ARG A 735 -8.33 26.98 -1.17
CA ARG A 735 -8.95 27.59 0.02
C ARG A 735 -7.96 27.62 1.20
N TYR A 736 -7.04 26.66 1.27
CA TYR A 736 -6.05 26.58 2.33
C TYR A 736 -4.95 27.65 2.22
N PRO A 737 -4.65 28.39 3.29
CA PRO A 737 -3.69 29.48 3.25
C PRO A 737 -2.23 29.02 3.27
N TRP A 738 -1.94 27.76 3.62
CA TRP A 738 -0.56 27.24 3.68
C TRP A 738 -0.03 26.76 2.33
N ILE A 739 -0.85 26.73 1.28
CA ILE A 739 -0.37 26.36 -0.06
C ILE A 739 0.65 27.41 -0.52
N PRO A 740 1.85 27.01 -0.97
CA PRO A 740 2.83 27.95 -1.49
C PRO A 740 2.28 28.79 -2.64
N ASP A 741 2.53 30.10 -2.59
CA ASP A 741 2.05 31.08 -3.58
C ASP A 741 0.53 31.03 -3.83
N VAL A 742 -0.27 30.62 -2.84
CA VAL A 742 -1.71 30.39 -3.02
C VAL A 742 -2.45 31.58 -3.64
N GLU A 743 -2.09 32.82 -3.28
CA GLU A 743 -2.74 34.01 -3.84
C GLU A 743 -2.46 34.19 -5.34
N LYS A 744 -1.28 33.78 -5.83
CA LYS A 744 -0.95 33.80 -7.27
C LYS A 744 -1.66 32.69 -8.03
N LYS A 745 -1.92 31.55 -7.36
CA LYS A 745 -2.59 30.38 -7.93
C LYS A 745 -4.11 30.52 -7.99
N ARG A 746 -4.70 31.41 -7.18
CA ARG A 746 -6.15 31.63 -7.14
C ARG A 746 -6.61 32.37 -8.40
N PRO A 747 -7.57 31.82 -9.18
CA PRO A 747 -8.13 32.53 -10.32
C PRO A 747 -8.88 33.80 -9.88
N PHE A 748 -9.04 34.76 -10.79
CA PHE A 748 -9.71 36.04 -10.47
C PHE A 748 -11.16 35.86 -9.95
N TYR A 749 -11.86 34.80 -10.39
CA TYR A 749 -13.22 34.47 -9.97
C TYR A 749 -13.29 33.64 -8.67
N PHE A 750 -12.16 33.26 -8.08
CA PHE A 750 -12.07 32.31 -6.97
C PHE A 750 -12.98 32.65 -5.79
N ARG A 751 -13.06 33.93 -5.41
CA ARG A 751 -13.90 34.37 -4.28
C ARG A 751 -15.39 34.22 -4.58
N ALA A 752 -15.83 34.67 -5.76
CA ALA A 752 -17.22 34.60 -6.17
C ALA A 752 -17.70 33.14 -6.32
N GLN A 753 -16.83 32.29 -6.90
CA GLN A 753 -17.12 30.87 -7.03
C GLN A 753 -17.24 30.16 -5.69
N ASN A 754 -16.28 30.33 -4.77
CA ASN A 754 -16.36 29.71 -3.44
C ASN A 754 -17.57 30.21 -2.67
N TRP A 755 -17.87 31.51 -2.75
CA TRP A 755 -19.10 32.05 -2.17
C TRP A 755 -20.34 31.32 -2.70
N TYR A 756 -20.43 31.10 -4.02
CA TYR A 756 -21.56 30.41 -4.63
C TYR A 756 -21.62 28.93 -4.21
N ILE A 757 -20.48 28.22 -4.23
CA ILE A 757 -20.42 26.81 -3.82
C ILE A 757 -20.84 26.64 -2.36
N ASP A 758 -20.45 27.54 -1.46
CA ASP A 758 -20.91 27.50 -0.08
C ASP A 758 -22.44 27.66 0.03
N ARG A 759 -23.08 28.42 -0.87
CA ARG A 759 -24.56 28.51 -0.96
C ARG A 759 -25.19 27.27 -1.57
N VAL A 760 -24.54 26.62 -2.55
CA VAL A 760 -24.98 25.33 -3.09
C VAL A 760 -24.96 24.27 -1.99
N LEU A 761 -23.88 24.20 -1.21
CA LEU A 761 -23.75 23.30 -0.07
C LEU A 761 -24.84 23.56 0.96
N GLU A 762 -25.18 24.82 1.24
CA GLU A 762 -26.29 25.18 2.11
C GLU A 762 -27.64 24.72 1.54
N ALA A 763 -27.95 25.07 0.29
CA ALA A 763 -29.24 24.75 -0.33
C ALA A 763 -29.49 23.24 -0.46
N MET A 764 -28.46 22.44 -0.76
CA MET A 764 -28.61 20.99 -0.89
C MET A 764 -28.93 20.28 0.44
N HIS A 765 -28.76 20.91 1.60
CA HIS A 765 -29.18 20.32 2.87
C HIS A 765 -30.71 20.26 3.01
N GLU A 766 -31.43 21.09 2.26
CA GLU A 766 -32.89 21.19 2.30
C GLU A 766 -33.57 20.81 0.98
N ASP A 767 -32.89 20.96 -0.18
CA ASP A 767 -33.42 20.60 -1.49
C ASP A 767 -32.78 19.31 -2.05
N PRO A 768 -33.51 18.17 -2.07
CA PRO A 768 -33.03 16.91 -2.63
C PRO A 768 -32.65 16.98 -4.11
N ALA A 769 -33.27 17.86 -4.90
CA ALA A 769 -32.96 18.00 -6.32
C ALA A 769 -31.60 18.66 -6.54
N ILE A 770 -31.25 19.65 -5.72
CA ILE A 770 -29.91 20.25 -5.72
C ILE A 770 -28.89 19.21 -5.24
N TYR A 771 -29.22 18.45 -4.18
CA TYR A 771 -28.34 17.38 -3.69
C TYR A 771 -28.04 16.32 -4.76
N ARG A 772 -29.06 15.85 -5.48
CA ARG A 772 -28.88 14.90 -6.59
C ARG A 772 -27.95 15.45 -7.67
N ARG A 773 -28.13 16.73 -8.05
CA ARG A 773 -27.26 17.38 -9.05
C ARG A 773 -25.83 17.53 -8.55
N TYR A 774 -25.65 17.84 -7.27
CA TYR A 774 -24.34 17.88 -6.62
C TYR A 774 -23.65 16.51 -6.71
N LEU A 775 -24.34 15.43 -6.32
CA LEU A 775 -23.81 14.06 -6.43
C LEU A 775 -23.47 13.67 -7.88
N MET A 776 -24.32 14.03 -8.84
CA MET A 776 -24.02 13.76 -10.26
C MET A 776 -22.73 14.46 -10.72
N VAL A 777 -22.45 15.66 -10.23
CA VAL A 777 -21.21 16.39 -10.55
C VAL A 777 -20.00 15.77 -9.84
N THR A 778 -20.09 15.49 -8.54
CA THR A 778 -18.96 14.91 -7.79
C THR A 778 -18.59 13.50 -8.24
N HIS A 779 -19.54 12.74 -8.82
CA HIS A 779 -19.30 11.42 -9.40
C HIS A 779 -19.03 11.44 -10.92
N PHE A 780 -18.76 12.61 -11.49
CA PHE A 780 -18.44 12.85 -12.91
C PHE A 780 -19.49 12.33 -13.91
N VAL A 781 -20.74 12.22 -13.47
CA VAL A 781 -21.88 11.88 -14.33
C VAL A 781 -22.40 13.12 -15.07
N ALA A 782 -22.14 14.32 -14.52
CA ALA A 782 -22.51 15.60 -15.09
C ALA A 782 -21.38 16.63 -14.98
N LYS A 783 -21.39 17.63 -15.87
CA LYS A 783 -20.43 18.75 -15.84
C LYS A 783 -20.73 19.72 -14.68
N PRO A 784 -19.73 20.38 -14.08
CA PRO A 784 -19.91 21.35 -12.99
C PRO A 784 -20.89 22.48 -13.32
N SER A 785 -20.96 22.90 -14.59
CA SER A 785 -21.92 23.88 -15.10
C SER A 785 -23.40 23.56 -14.78
N VAL A 786 -23.74 22.30 -14.49
CA VAL A 786 -25.09 21.91 -14.07
C VAL A 786 -25.50 22.59 -12.75
N LEU A 787 -24.55 22.86 -11.85
CA LEU A 787 -24.80 23.58 -10.60
C LEU A 787 -24.99 25.09 -10.81
N MET A 788 -24.67 25.61 -12.00
CA MET A 788 -24.79 27.02 -12.37
C MET A 788 -26.01 27.29 -13.28
N ARG A 789 -26.84 26.28 -13.56
CA ARG A 789 -28.02 26.45 -14.41
C ARG A 789 -29.01 27.42 -13.77
N PRO A 790 -29.74 28.24 -14.55
CA PRO A 790 -30.62 29.27 -14.01
C PRO A 790 -31.62 28.76 -12.97
N ASP A 791 -32.16 27.54 -13.15
CA ASP A 791 -33.10 26.94 -12.22
C ASP A 791 -32.46 26.52 -10.88
N VAL A 792 -31.20 26.08 -10.88
CA VAL A 792 -30.42 25.81 -9.65
C VAL A 792 -30.06 27.12 -8.98
N THR A 793 -29.48 28.05 -9.74
CA THR A 793 -29.02 29.35 -9.25
C THR A 793 -30.17 30.13 -8.60
N ALA A 794 -31.35 30.14 -9.20
CA ALA A 794 -32.53 30.80 -8.63
C ALA A 794 -32.91 30.22 -7.25
N ARG A 795 -32.90 28.88 -7.10
CA ARG A 795 -33.19 28.22 -5.82
C ARG A 795 -32.13 28.49 -4.76
N VAL A 796 -30.86 28.45 -5.15
CA VAL A 796 -29.71 28.74 -4.27
C VAL A 796 -29.77 30.18 -3.76
N LEU A 797 -29.99 31.15 -4.66
CA LEU A 797 -30.09 32.56 -4.30
C LEU A 797 -31.34 32.85 -3.48
N TRP A 798 -32.49 32.23 -3.80
CA TRP A 798 -33.71 32.36 -3.00
C TRP A 798 -33.51 31.86 -1.58
N LYS A 799 -32.91 30.68 -1.40
CA LYS A 799 -32.59 30.14 -0.07
C LYS A 799 -31.68 31.09 0.71
N TRP A 800 -30.62 31.59 0.08
CA TRP A 800 -29.72 32.54 0.71
C TRP A 800 -30.43 33.84 1.13
N LEU A 801 -31.25 34.40 0.23
CA LEU A 801 -32.02 35.61 0.51
C LEU A 801 -33.01 35.39 1.65
N ALA A 802 -33.72 34.25 1.65
CA ALA A 802 -34.65 33.88 2.72
C ALA A 802 -33.93 33.75 4.08
N SER A 803 -32.77 33.08 4.13
CA SER A 803 -31.95 33.01 5.36
C SER A 803 -31.58 34.41 5.86
N ARG A 804 -31.14 35.31 4.97
CA ARG A 804 -30.78 36.69 5.31
C ARG A 804 -31.97 37.52 5.79
N LEU A 805 -33.12 37.43 5.12
CA LEU A 805 -34.33 38.16 5.49
C LEU A 805 -34.89 37.68 6.84
N CYS A 806 -34.73 36.41 7.17
CA CYS A 806 -35.12 35.85 8.47
C CYS A 806 -34.06 36.06 9.58
N GLY A 807 -32.98 36.79 9.31
CA GLY A 807 -31.89 37.01 10.28
C GLY A 807 -31.13 35.75 10.68
N GLN A 808 -31.26 34.66 9.90
CA GLN A 808 -30.60 33.39 10.18
C GLN A 808 -29.16 33.41 9.62
N PRO A 809 -28.17 32.92 10.37
CA PRO A 809 -26.83 32.74 9.83
C PRO A 809 -26.84 31.68 8.71
N THR A 810 -25.99 31.86 7.70
CA THR A 810 -25.76 30.83 6.69
C THR A 810 -25.16 29.58 7.32
N LEU A 811 -25.25 28.43 6.63
CA LEU A 811 -24.70 27.16 7.13
C LEU A 811 -23.23 27.27 7.58
N VAL A 812 -22.40 27.93 6.78
CA VAL A 812 -20.97 28.11 7.07
C VAL A 812 -20.77 29.04 8.26
N GLU A 813 -21.49 30.17 8.32
CA GLU A 813 -21.43 31.10 9.48
C GLU A 813 -21.88 30.41 10.77
N ARG A 814 -22.95 29.61 10.71
CA ARG A 814 -23.48 28.86 11.86
C ARG A 814 -22.46 27.87 12.42
N ASN A 815 -21.81 27.11 11.54
CA ASN A 815 -20.95 26.00 11.96
C ASN A 815 -19.49 26.43 12.21
N PHE A 816 -19.02 27.49 11.55
CA PHE A 816 -17.60 27.90 11.55
C PHE A 816 -17.36 29.37 11.88
N GLY A 817 -18.40 30.20 12.07
CA GLY A 817 -18.24 31.65 12.28
C GLY A 817 -17.42 32.04 13.52
N GLN A 818 -17.26 31.14 14.49
CA GLN A 818 -16.43 31.33 15.68
C GLN A 818 -15.03 30.68 15.58
N GLN A 819 -14.76 29.89 14.53
CA GLN A 819 -13.48 29.20 14.36
C GLN A 819 -12.46 30.12 13.69
N LYS A 820 -11.24 30.17 14.24
CA LYS A 820 -10.10 30.85 13.62
C LYS A 820 -9.54 29.97 12.50
N ILE A 821 -9.20 30.59 11.37
CA ILE A 821 -8.47 29.90 10.30
C ILE A 821 -7.03 29.67 10.79
N GLU A 822 -6.60 28.43 10.87
CA GLU A 822 -5.22 28.10 11.22
C GLU A 822 -4.26 28.58 10.12
N LEU A 823 -3.51 29.65 10.40
CA LEU A 823 -2.40 30.13 9.59
C LEU A 823 -1.11 29.49 10.12
N ARG A 824 -0.26 29.00 9.22
CA ARG A 824 1.05 28.36 9.46
C ARG A 824 1.73 28.82 10.76
N GLN A 825 1.90 27.92 11.75
CA GLN A 825 2.99 28.08 12.72
C GLN A 825 4.28 27.75 11.98
N GLY A 826 4.93 28.79 11.46
CA GLY A 826 6.29 28.68 10.96
C GLY A 826 7.24 28.28 12.09
N ALA A 827 8.16 27.37 11.80
CA ALA A 827 9.29 26.99 12.64
C ALA A 827 10.22 28.20 12.91
N ARG A 828 9.77 29.11 13.79
CA ARG A 828 10.59 30.15 14.42
C ARG A 828 10.23 30.22 15.90
N GLN A 829 10.69 29.24 16.67
CA GLN A 829 11.18 29.53 18.02
C GLN A 829 12.69 29.72 17.92
N THR A 830 13.11 30.85 17.34
CA THR A 830 14.40 31.43 17.71
C THR A 830 14.20 32.03 19.09
N GLY A 831 14.67 31.33 20.13
CA GLY A 831 14.77 31.88 21.47
C GLY A 831 15.67 33.12 21.43
N GLY A 832 15.05 34.29 21.42
CA GLY A 832 15.72 35.54 21.71
C GLY A 832 16.07 35.54 23.19
N ILE A 833 17.36 35.43 23.49
CA ILE A 833 17.91 35.71 24.80
C ILE A 833 17.70 37.21 25.06
N HIS A 834 16.83 37.53 26.01
CA HIS A 834 16.79 38.83 26.68
C HIS A 834 16.79 38.58 28.18
N GLY A 835 17.85 39.06 28.83
CA GLY A 835 18.07 39.00 30.29
C GLY A 835 19.34 38.26 30.64
#